data_AF-A0A847JNS2-F1
#
_entry.id   AF-A0A847JNS2-F1
#
_cell.length_a   1.000
_cell.length_b   1.000
_cell.length_c   1.000
_cell.angle_alpha   90.00
_cell.angle_beta   90.00
_cell.angle_gamma   90.00
#
_symmetry.space_group_name_H-M   'P 1'
#
loop_
_entity.id
_entity.type
_entity.pdbx_description
1 polymer ?
#
loop_
_entity_poly.entity_id
_entity_poly.type
_entity_poly.pdbx_seq_one_letter_code
_entity_poly.pdbx_strand_id
1 'polypeptide(L)'
;MRIGDLVRHKDDIVFENDVQLDWYPSDPRNRGLVGGYMFTRNAPPGKRSSIQMLEDLRAAIEHGKPNRFVAIANYGRGKTHFALALANFFGKPADSEEVRLLLRNIEHVTDRGVAQHFREFKERRPPFLVLRIRGDDVAPLYQQVMRGLEKAVRELTGNAAERLPLWFDSALSFLERLAPEQVTQANQFLATRYPEAADYSPLTYEMLSTWVRERRPDAYEPCRELFACFHGGTYPDFGGLVGIKEALASVIERYCRGDQPQAGGVLVLFDELSVFIQRNAGPQGGRLQDLLDGVRDHPHHAVCIAFAQHDPNVVVSWTLRNPEDPARQRIEKELDRFDKASRHSLHSTLETVLDAHLQPNSEEAFSTFYRRHLPAFDRAQDMTLELFADRYAPPDWSCDTFEKVVTKGCFPLHPLTTALFADMEIGEIATTRNVLGLLRKEIETFAQMEAVVDGRPNWIYPIAMVDWFREALGNEHYRAYLAANEKVGADATQVQKDLLKALLLCAAASALSKSPRFDTLMEHLTGHPRSECIEHLKRLNRAGYIQYDDHRKVYRLWPAGADPAKLDRELAQEVARRSLDRARLDEIARRWRSSGRLPTLEIRDVTWGHLSDWECDQVLATKETLTTGWLRSLATTYGLDSAKGLRDGVRGVLVQIIAETPGELVKHEEAETLLREALDCDAPPVVLALPMDPSPNIRRLLLEEQVLQDWAGKQEIYGADIYRNATVTKRSAIDDALSRLKKNNILCVHPDHQAQGLGTDETDERFVRRMFKTRYRFAPPAFFTQYKTNSSKLMKATGIVAEALFSGAPEMHQNLIESDPVAKDLYAKYIRRGSPGSWELTSGGHELIEPRGERTLKAWEHLDGVFARGVVRVKVSDGIMPLLNPPYGYDWNTALLLFAAWFGYNRSEITLERKGLPIRIEDIGRFRELL
;
A
#
# COMPACT_ATOMS: atom_id res chain seq x y z
N MET A 1 -38.05 0.33 12.16
CA MET A 1 -37.80 1.28 11.05
C MET A 1 -36.92 0.58 10.05
N ARG A 2 -37.42 0.41 8.82
CA ARG A 2 -36.69 -0.21 7.72
C ARG A 2 -35.85 0.82 6.98
N ILE A 3 -34.89 0.37 6.19
CA ILE A 3 -34.10 1.25 5.32
C ILE A 3 -35.02 1.99 4.34
N GLY A 4 -36.04 1.33 3.79
CA GLY A 4 -37.03 1.94 2.89
C GLY A 4 -37.87 3.05 3.52
N ASP A 5 -38.00 3.10 4.85
CA ASP A 5 -38.67 4.20 5.56
C ASP A 5 -37.79 5.46 5.59
N LEU A 6 -36.47 5.29 5.42
CA LEU A 6 -35.47 6.35 5.49
C LEU A 6 -35.04 6.83 4.11
N VAL A 7 -34.77 5.91 3.19
CA VAL A 7 -34.23 6.20 1.86
C VAL A 7 -34.95 5.33 0.82
N ARG A 8 -35.22 5.90 -0.34
CA ARG A 8 -35.77 5.20 -1.51
C ARG A 8 -34.89 5.40 -2.74
N HIS A 9 -34.88 4.39 -3.60
CA HIS A 9 -34.41 4.54 -4.97
C HIS A 9 -35.48 5.30 -5.79
N LYS A 10 -35.05 6.09 -6.78
CA LYS A 10 -35.99 6.79 -7.67
C LYS A 10 -36.46 5.82 -8.77
N ASP A 11 -37.69 5.32 -8.66
CA ASP A 11 -38.25 4.25 -9.52
C ASP A 11 -38.39 4.61 -11.01
N ASP A 12 -38.33 5.90 -11.38
CA ASP A 12 -38.62 6.42 -12.72
C ASP A 12 -37.42 6.40 -13.71
N ILE A 13 -36.25 5.88 -13.34
CA ILE A 13 -35.02 6.04 -14.14
C ILE A 13 -34.84 4.88 -15.15
N VAL A 14 -35.01 5.19 -16.43
CA VAL A 14 -34.69 4.29 -17.56
C VAL A 14 -33.19 4.41 -17.89
N PHE A 15 -32.44 3.31 -17.78
CA PHE A 15 -31.02 3.27 -18.16
C PHE A 15 -30.87 2.74 -19.59
N GLU A 16 -30.73 3.64 -20.56
CA GLU A 16 -30.44 3.28 -21.96
C GLU A 16 -28.96 3.44 -22.28
N ASN A 17 -28.34 2.43 -22.88
CA ASN A 17 -26.90 2.39 -23.15
C ASN A 17 -26.45 3.39 -24.23
N ASP A 18 -27.32 3.72 -25.17
CA ASP A 18 -27.01 4.59 -26.31
C ASP A 18 -28.08 5.67 -26.47
N VAL A 19 -28.01 6.72 -25.66
CA VAL A 19 -28.97 7.83 -25.70
C VAL A 19 -28.74 8.64 -26.94
N GLN A 20 -29.79 8.82 -27.76
CA GLN A 20 -29.71 9.59 -29.01
C GLN A 20 -30.48 10.89 -28.87
N LEU A 21 -29.86 12.01 -29.26
CA LEU A 21 -30.51 13.33 -29.24
C LEU A 21 -31.75 13.41 -30.16
N ASP A 22 -31.79 12.58 -31.20
CA ASP A 22 -32.92 12.48 -32.12
C ASP A 22 -34.18 11.83 -31.53
N TRP A 23 -34.11 11.29 -30.31
CA TRP A 23 -35.30 10.80 -29.59
C TRP A 23 -36.25 11.94 -29.17
N TYR A 24 -35.72 13.16 -29.02
CA TYR A 24 -36.57 14.34 -28.95
C TYR A 24 -37.29 14.60 -30.29
N PRO A 25 -38.55 15.07 -30.33
CA PRO A 25 -39.45 15.30 -29.21
C PRO A 25 -40.42 14.14 -28.95
N SER A 26 -40.46 13.11 -29.81
CA SER A 26 -41.61 12.21 -29.92
C SER A 26 -41.29 10.72 -29.75
N ASP A 27 -40.03 10.33 -29.57
CA ASP A 27 -39.69 8.93 -29.29
C ASP A 27 -40.24 8.53 -27.92
N PRO A 28 -40.86 7.34 -27.77
CA PRO A 28 -41.40 6.88 -26.48
C PRO A 28 -40.37 6.86 -25.34
N ARG A 29 -39.08 6.66 -25.65
CA ARG A 29 -37.99 6.63 -24.66
C ARG A 29 -37.65 8.00 -24.10
N ASN A 30 -37.93 9.09 -24.84
CA ASN A 30 -37.56 10.46 -24.47
C ASN A 30 -38.03 10.82 -23.06
N ARG A 31 -39.30 10.55 -22.74
CA ARG A 31 -39.89 10.92 -21.45
C ARG A 31 -39.24 10.20 -20.27
N GLY A 32 -39.04 8.88 -20.38
CA GLY A 32 -38.42 8.09 -19.33
C GLY A 32 -36.97 8.54 -19.06
N LEU A 33 -36.23 8.88 -20.11
CA LEU A 33 -34.87 9.38 -19.98
C LEU A 33 -34.84 10.78 -19.37
N VAL A 34 -35.72 11.68 -19.79
CA VAL A 34 -35.81 13.03 -19.22
C VAL A 34 -36.20 12.99 -17.74
N GLY A 35 -37.18 12.15 -17.37
CA GLY A 35 -37.56 11.92 -15.98
C GLY A 35 -36.42 11.39 -15.12
N GLY A 36 -35.57 10.54 -15.72
CA GLY A 36 -34.40 9.97 -15.09
C GLY A 36 -33.13 10.83 -15.09
N TYR A 37 -33.10 11.97 -15.80
CA TYR A 37 -31.91 12.82 -15.83
C TYR A 37 -31.74 13.58 -14.50
N MET A 38 -30.59 13.43 -13.85
CA MET A 38 -30.27 14.09 -12.59
C MET A 38 -29.25 15.20 -12.80
N PHE A 39 -29.60 16.40 -12.36
CA PHE A 39 -28.72 17.56 -12.45
C PHE A 39 -27.68 17.53 -11.31
N THR A 40 -26.43 17.83 -11.62
CA THR A 40 -25.40 18.15 -10.62
C THR A 40 -25.45 19.64 -10.25
N ARG A 41 -25.35 19.94 -8.94
CA ARG A 41 -25.41 21.30 -8.39
C ARG A 41 -24.05 21.99 -8.35
N ASN A 42 -23.06 21.34 -7.74
CA ASN A 42 -21.76 21.94 -7.44
C ASN A 42 -20.69 21.46 -8.41
N ALA A 43 -19.74 22.34 -8.70
CA ALA A 43 -18.50 22.01 -9.39
C ALA A 43 -17.35 22.81 -8.78
N PRO A 44 -16.13 22.26 -8.78
CA PRO A 44 -14.97 22.95 -8.27
C PRO A 44 -14.58 24.15 -9.15
N PRO A 45 -13.74 25.07 -8.64
CA PRO A 45 -13.26 26.22 -9.40
C PRO A 45 -12.69 25.81 -10.77
N GLY A 46 -13.14 26.48 -11.83
CA GLY A 46 -12.71 26.19 -13.21
C GLY A 46 -13.48 25.06 -13.92
N LYS A 47 -14.42 24.38 -13.24
CA LYS A 47 -15.39 23.46 -13.86
C LYS A 47 -16.82 23.99 -13.69
N ARG A 48 -17.79 23.36 -14.37
CA ARG A 48 -19.21 23.70 -14.25
C ARG A 48 -20.05 22.47 -13.98
N SER A 49 -21.04 22.58 -13.12
CA SER A 49 -22.08 21.56 -12.94
C SER A 49 -23.14 21.70 -14.02
N SER A 50 -24.04 20.72 -14.14
CA SER A 50 -25.15 20.83 -15.12
C SER A 50 -26.13 21.95 -14.77
N ILE A 51 -26.33 22.28 -13.48
CA ILE A 51 -27.13 23.44 -13.07
C ILE A 51 -26.45 24.72 -13.48
N GLN A 52 -25.16 24.88 -13.18
CA GLN A 52 -24.42 26.09 -13.56
C GLN A 52 -24.39 26.29 -15.08
N MET A 53 -24.28 25.19 -15.84
CA MET A 53 -24.38 25.25 -17.31
C MET A 53 -25.78 25.67 -17.77
N LEU A 54 -26.84 25.17 -17.13
CA LEU A 54 -28.22 25.60 -17.41
C LEU A 54 -28.43 27.08 -17.05
N GLU A 55 -27.82 27.57 -15.97
CA GLU A 55 -27.81 29.00 -15.61
C GLU A 55 -27.09 29.84 -16.65
N ASP A 56 -25.94 29.40 -17.17
CA ASP A 56 -25.20 30.10 -18.22
C ASP A 56 -26.03 30.22 -19.51
N LEU A 57 -26.73 29.15 -19.91
CA LEU A 57 -27.64 29.16 -21.07
C LEU A 57 -28.84 30.08 -20.85
N ARG A 58 -29.41 30.09 -19.64
CA ARG A 58 -30.47 31.02 -19.25
C ARG A 58 -30.00 32.46 -19.33
N ALA A 59 -28.82 32.75 -18.76
CA ALA A 59 -28.20 34.06 -18.78
C ALA A 59 -27.89 34.54 -20.21
N ALA A 60 -27.48 33.64 -21.12
CA ALA A 60 -27.29 33.97 -22.52
C ALA A 60 -28.55 34.52 -23.20
N ILE A 61 -29.72 33.99 -22.82
CA ILE A 61 -31.03 34.40 -23.34
C ILE A 61 -31.50 35.69 -22.68
N GLU A 62 -31.33 35.82 -21.37
CA GLU A 62 -31.81 36.99 -20.62
C GLU A 62 -30.92 38.23 -20.77
N HIS A 63 -29.61 38.04 -20.83
CA HIS A 63 -28.61 39.12 -20.80
C HIS A 63 -27.83 39.27 -22.10
N GLY A 64 -27.97 38.34 -23.04
CA GLY A 64 -27.55 38.55 -24.43
C GLY A 64 -26.07 38.36 -24.72
N LYS A 65 -25.26 37.80 -23.80
CA LYS A 65 -23.90 37.26 -24.05
C LYS A 65 -23.30 36.67 -22.75
N PRO A 66 -22.37 35.70 -22.85
CA PRO A 66 -22.01 34.94 -24.05
C PRO A 66 -23.13 33.97 -24.47
N ASN A 67 -23.19 33.59 -25.75
CA ASN A 67 -24.26 32.74 -26.30
C ASN A 67 -23.76 31.54 -27.13
N ARG A 68 -22.48 31.19 -26.98
CA ARG A 68 -21.84 30.02 -27.61
C ARG A 68 -20.99 29.33 -26.54
N PHE A 69 -21.27 28.06 -26.29
CA PHE A 69 -20.67 27.31 -25.20
C PHE A 69 -20.14 25.97 -25.67
N VAL A 70 -19.13 25.46 -24.97
CA VAL A 70 -18.66 24.07 -25.13
C VAL A 70 -18.72 23.37 -23.78
N ALA A 71 -19.42 22.24 -23.73
CA ALA A 71 -19.45 21.34 -22.59
C ALA A 71 -18.47 20.17 -22.83
N ILE A 72 -17.39 20.11 -22.06
CA ILE A 72 -16.35 19.09 -22.16
C ILE A 72 -16.57 18.03 -21.08
N ALA A 73 -16.79 16.77 -21.47
CA ALA A 73 -16.88 15.67 -20.53
C ALA A 73 -16.42 14.34 -21.16
N ASN A 74 -15.75 13.50 -20.40
CA ASN A 74 -15.31 12.18 -20.88
C ASN A 74 -16.52 11.23 -21.10
N TYR A 75 -16.29 10.13 -21.81
CA TYR A 75 -17.30 9.11 -22.09
C TYR A 75 -18.01 8.62 -20.81
N GLY A 76 -19.32 8.33 -20.91
CA GLY A 76 -20.11 7.85 -19.78
C GLY A 76 -20.57 8.90 -18.75
N ARG A 77 -20.24 10.19 -18.94
CA ARG A 77 -20.66 11.29 -18.03
C ARG A 77 -21.97 12.00 -18.43
N GLY A 78 -22.80 11.36 -19.24
CA GLY A 78 -24.17 11.84 -19.53
C GLY A 78 -24.31 13.03 -20.47
N LYS A 79 -23.34 13.32 -21.36
CA LYS A 79 -23.39 14.48 -22.29
C LYS A 79 -24.65 14.50 -23.17
N THR A 80 -24.90 13.45 -23.94
CA THR A 80 -26.08 13.36 -24.81
C THR A 80 -27.38 13.33 -24.01
N HIS A 81 -27.34 12.77 -22.79
CA HIS A 81 -28.47 12.77 -21.88
C HIS A 81 -28.77 14.20 -21.37
N PHE A 82 -27.74 14.98 -21.06
CA PHE A 82 -27.87 16.40 -20.74
C PHE A 82 -28.37 17.19 -21.95
N ALA A 83 -27.85 16.94 -23.15
CA ALA A 83 -28.35 17.55 -24.38
C ALA A 83 -29.85 17.27 -24.59
N LEU A 84 -30.30 16.03 -24.32
CA LEU A 84 -31.71 15.64 -24.37
C LEU A 84 -32.55 16.36 -23.30
N ALA A 85 -32.02 16.53 -22.08
CA ALA A 85 -32.67 17.31 -21.02
C ALA A 85 -32.82 18.79 -21.43
N LEU A 86 -31.79 19.39 -22.03
CA LEU A 86 -31.84 20.76 -22.57
C LEU A 86 -32.86 20.89 -23.71
N ALA A 87 -32.88 19.94 -24.65
CA ALA A 87 -33.85 19.91 -25.75
C ALA A 87 -35.28 19.95 -25.23
N ASN A 88 -35.60 19.18 -24.19
CA ASN A 88 -36.93 19.17 -23.59
C ASN A 88 -37.20 20.43 -22.76
N PHE A 89 -36.26 20.86 -21.91
CA PHE A 89 -36.42 22.06 -21.09
C PHE A 89 -36.70 23.31 -21.93
N PHE A 90 -35.93 23.54 -23.00
CA PHE A 90 -36.11 24.71 -23.85
C PHE A 90 -37.21 24.50 -24.90
N GLY A 91 -37.30 23.32 -25.51
CA GLY A 91 -38.14 23.08 -26.69
C GLY A 91 -39.56 22.59 -26.44
N LYS A 92 -39.95 22.16 -25.22
CA LYS A 92 -41.35 21.80 -24.90
C LYS A 92 -42.08 22.92 -24.16
N PRO A 93 -43.42 23.02 -24.19
CA PRO A 93 -44.18 23.97 -23.38
C PRO A 93 -43.98 23.81 -21.86
N ALA A 94 -44.24 24.87 -21.07
CA ALA A 94 -44.04 24.85 -19.62
C ALA A 94 -44.91 23.81 -18.88
N ASP A 95 -46.08 23.50 -19.43
CA ASP A 95 -47.06 22.55 -18.92
C ASP A 95 -46.83 21.11 -19.41
N SER A 96 -45.79 20.86 -20.21
CA SER A 96 -45.46 19.51 -20.66
C SER A 96 -44.99 18.63 -19.49
N GLU A 97 -45.29 17.33 -19.58
CA GLU A 97 -44.89 16.36 -18.57
C GLU A 97 -43.36 16.30 -18.42
N GLU A 98 -42.62 16.34 -19.53
CA GLU A 98 -41.16 16.34 -19.55
C GLU A 98 -40.58 17.55 -18.79
N VAL A 99 -41.14 18.75 -19.00
CA VAL A 99 -40.68 19.97 -18.33
C VAL A 99 -40.99 19.94 -16.83
N ARG A 100 -42.16 19.45 -16.43
CA ARG A 100 -42.49 19.27 -15.01
C ARG A 100 -41.53 18.31 -14.32
N LEU A 101 -41.16 17.21 -14.98
CA LEU A 101 -40.18 16.26 -14.48
C LEU A 101 -38.80 16.90 -14.32
N LEU A 102 -38.33 17.69 -15.30
CA LEU A 102 -37.06 18.39 -15.24
C LEU A 102 -37.04 19.45 -14.13
N LEU A 103 -38.09 20.26 -14.00
CA LEU A 103 -38.20 21.27 -12.93
C LEU A 103 -38.20 20.61 -11.55
N ARG A 104 -38.88 19.47 -11.38
CA ARG A 104 -38.83 18.65 -10.16
C ARG A 104 -37.40 18.18 -9.85
N ASN A 105 -36.65 17.74 -10.87
CA ASN A 105 -35.27 17.29 -10.70
C ASN A 105 -34.31 18.45 -10.37
N ILE A 106 -34.54 19.64 -10.94
CA ILE A 106 -33.79 20.86 -10.61
C ILE A 106 -34.07 21.29 -9.17
N GLU A 107 -35.34 21.31 -8.75
CA GLU A 107 -35.75 21.67 -7.38
C GLU A 107 -35.14 20.75 -6.34
N HIS A 108 -34.92 19.49 -6.67
CA HIS A 108 -34.31 18.53 -5.77
C HIS A 108 -32.84 18.84 -5.44
N VAL A 109 -32.09 19.39 -6.39
CA VAL A 109 -30.64 19.62 -6.23
C VAL A 109 -30.30 21.09 -5.99
N THR A 110 -31.28 22.00 -6.04
CA THR A 110 -31.07 23.45 -5.87
C THR A 110 -31.90 24.01 -4.71
N ASP A 111 -31.60 25.23 -4.28
CA ASP A 111 -32.44 25.90 -3.29
C ASP A 111 -33.73 26.41 -3.95
N ARG A 112 -34.78 26.61 -3.14
CA ARG A 112 -36.09 27.07 -3.61
C ARG A 112 -36.01 28.31 -4.52
N GLY A 113 -35.10 29.23 -4.26
CA GLY A 113 -34.92 30.44 -5.08
C GLY A 113 -34.44 30.13 -6.51
N VAL A 114 -33.44 29.26 -6.66
CA VAL A 114 -32.89 28.88 -7.97
C VAL A 114 -33.91 28.08 -8.77
N ALA A 115 -34.58 27.11 -8.13
CA ALA A 115 -35.65 26.34 -8.75
C ALA A 115 -36.80 27.24 -9.26
N GLN A 116 -37.17 28.24 -8.47
CA GLN A 116 -38.21 29.20 -8.83
C GLN A 116 -37.80 30.06 -10.03
N HIS A 117 -36.54 30.50 -10.13
CA HIS A 117 -36.06 31.23 -11.30
C HIS A 117 -36.17 30.42 -12.61
N PHE A 118 -35.88 29.12 -12.57
CA PHE A 118 -36.04 28.26 -13.75
C PHE A 118 -37.51 28.05 -14.13
N ARG A 119 -38.39 27.94 -13.14
CA ARG A 119 -39.84 27.85 -13.35
C ARG A 119 -40.37 29.13 -14.02
N GLU A 120 -40.01 30.30 -13.47
CA GLU A 120 -40.41 31.60 -14.04
C GLU A 120 -39.83 31.84 -15.43
N PHE A 121 -38.56 31.46 -15.65
CA PHE A 121 -37.94 31.54 -16.97
C PHE A 121 -38.76 30.79 -18.03
N LYS A 122 -39.25 29.61 -17.65
CA LYS A 122 -39.99 28.71 -18.52
C LYS A 122 -41.42 29.17 -18.77
N GLU A 123 -42.11 29.65 -17.73
CA GLU A 123 -43.50 30.11 -17.82
C GLU A 123 -43.65 31.41 -18.62
N ARG A 124 -42.63 32.28 -18.60
CA ARG A 124 -42.67 33.59 -19.28
C ARG A 124 -42.29 33.57 -20.76
N ARG A 125 -41.91 32.41 -21.32
CA ARG A 125 -41.37 32.32 -22.68
C ARG A 125 -41.99 31.18 -23.49
N PRO A 126 -42.21 31.38 -24.81
CA PRO A 126 -42.58 30.30 -25.70
C PRO A 126 -41.43 29.27 -25.83
N PRO A 127 -41.73 28.05 -26.30
CA PRO A 127 -40.71 27.04 -26.58
C PRO A 127 -39.65 27.51 -27.57
N PHE A 128 -38.45 26.93 -27.51
CA PHE A 128 -37.35 27.25 -28.43
C PHE A 128 -37.34 26.26 -29.60
N LEU A 129 -36.91 26.73 -30.76
CA LEU A 129 -36.57 25.87 -31.90
C LEU A 129 -35.28 25.11 -31.58
N VAL A 130 -35.35 23.78 -31.47
CA VAL A 130 -34.19 22.95 -31.12
C VAL A 130 -33.52 22.43 -32.39
N LEU A 131 -32.45 23.12 -32.82
CA LEU A 131 -31.59 22.66 -33.91
C LEU A 131 -30.61 21.60 -33.37
N ARG A 132 -30.73 20.37 -33.84
CA ARG A 132 -29.88 19.24 -33.44
C ARG A 132 -28.87 18.93 -34.53
N ILE A 133 -27.60 18.89 -34.15
CA ILE A 133 -26.45 18.63 -35.03
C ILE A 133 -25.65 17.48 -34.43
N ARG A 134 -25.15 16.58 -35.27
CA ARG A 134 -24.40 15.38 -34.86
C ARG A 134 -23.04 15.34 -35.53
N GLY A 135 -21.99 15.23 -34.73
CA GLY A 135 -20.63 15.13 -35.24
C GLY A 135 -20.28 13.77 -35.84
N ASP A 136 -21.03 12.74 -35.50
CA ASP A 136 -20.91 11.38 -36.03
C ASP A 136 -21.81 11.10 -37.24
N ASP A 137 -22.58 12.09 -37.70
CA ASP A 137 -23.30 12.02 -38.98
C ASP A 137 -22.30 12.18 -40.14
N VAL A 138 -22.57 11.47 -41.24
CA VAL A 138 -21.80 11.52 -42.48
C VAL A 138 -22.16 12.73 -43.35
N ALA A 139 -23.35 13.31 -43.14
CA ALA A 139 -23.80 14.48 -43.89
C ALA A 139 -22.97 15.73 -43.52
N PRO A 140 -22.52 16.54 -44.50
CA PRO A 140 -21.85 17.81 -44.25
C PRO A 140 -22.70 18.77 -43.40
N LEU A 141 -22.05 19.61 -42.58
CA LEU A 141 -22.71 20.51 -41.62
C LEU A 141 -23.83 21.36 -42.22
N TYR A 142 -23.65 21.89 -43.44
CA TYR A 142 -24.69 22.66 -44.14
C TYR A 142 -25.99 21.86 -44.30
N GLN A 143 -25.90 20.59 -44.72
CA GLN A 143 -27.08 19.74 -44.91
C GLN A 143 -27.75 19.45 -43.56
N GLN A 144 -26.95 19.16 -42.53
CA GLN A 144 -27.47 18.95 -41.18
C GLN A 144 -28.22 20.18 -40.66
N VAL A 145 -27.68 21.38 -40.86
CA VAL A 145 -28.34 22.63 -40.43
C VAL A 145 -29.63 22.86 -41.19
N MET A 146 -29.64 22.77 -42.53
CA MET A 146 -30.85 23.04 -43.32
C MET A 146 -31.96 22.04 -43.00
N ARG A 147 -31.65 20.74 -42.99
CA ARG A 147 -32.61 19.69 -42.61
C ARG A 147 -33.06 19.85 -41.16
N GLY A 148 -32.15 20.21 -40.27
CA GLY A 148 -32.41 20.41 -38.85
C GLY A 148 -33.32 21.61 -38.57
N LEU A 149 -33.15 22.73 -39.28
CA LEU A 149 -34.03 23.90 -39.18
C LEU A 149 -35.44 23.58 -39.71
N GLU A 150 -35.55 22.94 -40.88
CA GLU A 150 -36.85 22.48 -41.40
C GLU A 150 -37.54 21.50 -40.44
N LYS A 151 -36.78 20.60 -39.80
CA LYS A 151 -37.30 19.66 -38.79
C LYS A 151 -37.78 20.42 -37.55
N ALA A 152 -36.99 21.33 -37.00
CA ALA A 152 -37.34 22.11 -35.81
C ALA A 152 -38.59 22.98 -36.02
N VAL A 153 -38.73 23.61 -37.19
CA VAL A 153 -39.92 24.43 -37.52
C VAL A 153 -41.18 23.58 -37.61
N ARG A 154 -41.11 22.39 -38.22
CA ARG A 154 -42.25 21.45 -38.27
C ARG A 154 -42.65 20.96 -36.88
N GLU A 155 -41.67 20.71 -36.02
CA GLU A 155 -41.91 20.28 -34.64
C GLU A 155 -42.55 21.39 -33.79
N LEU A 156 -42.16 22.65 -33.99
CA LEU A 156 -42.75 23.80 -33.31
C LEU A 156 -44.21 24.04 -33.74
N THR A 157 -44.45 24.02 -35.06
CA THR A 157 -45.74 24.42 -35.66
C THR A 157 -46.76 23.29 -35.65
N GLY A 158 -46.30 22.04 -35.48
CA GLY A 158 -47.13 20.84 -35.63
C GLY A 158 -47.60 20.60 -37.07
N ASN A 159 -47.11 21.40 -38.04
CA ASN A 159 -47.55 21.36 -39.43
C ASN A 159 -46.47 20.74 -40.32
N ALA A 160 -46.68 19.50 -40.76
CA ALA A 160 -45.76 18.81 -41.65
C ALA A 160 -45.60 19.47 -43.05
N ALA A 161 -46.58 20.27 -43.46
CA ALA A 161 -46.57 21.02 -44.71
C ALA A 161 -45.78 22.33 -44.62
N GLU A 162 -45.41 22.76 -43.42
CA GLU A 162 -44.60 23.96 -43.25
C GLU A 162 -43.18 23.72 -43.80
N ARG A 163 -42.71 24.68 -44.59
CA ARG A 163 -41.42 24.66 -45.28
C ARG A 163 -40.75 26.00 -45.12
N LEU A 164 -39.44 25.97 -44.91
CA LEU A 164 -38.62 27.16 -45.02
C LEU A 164 -38.53 27.56 -46.50
N PRO A 165 -38.59 28.86 -46.84
CA PRO A 165 -38.54 29.33 -48.22
C PRO A 165 -37.11 29.22 -48.76
N LEU A 166 -36.57 28.01 -48.80
CA LEU A 166 -35.25 27.69 -49.34
C LEU A 166 -35.40 27.31 -50.81
N TRP A 167 -34.33 27.51 -51.59
CA TRP A 167 -34.35 27.26 -53.03
C TRP A 167 -34.64 25.80 -53.43
N PHE A 168 -34.42 24.87 -52.51
CA PHE A 168 -34.60 23.43 -52.74
C PHE A 168 -36.03 23.08 -53.18
N ASP A 169 -37.05 23.68 -52.57
CA ASP A 169 -38.45 23.34 -52.88
C ASP A 169 -38.83 23.80 -54.29
N SER A 170 -38.36 24.98 -54.71
CA SER A 170 -38.54 25.51 -56.06
C SER A 170 -37.79 24.65 -57.10
N ALA A 171 -36.56 24.24 -56.79
CA ALA A 171 -35.77 23.38 -57.66
C ALA A 171 -36.36 21.97 -57.79
N LEU A 172 -36.82 21.38 -56.68
CA LEU A 172 -37.54 20.09 -56.67
C LEU A 172 -38.83 20.15 -57.47
N SER A 173 -39.62 21.21 -57.29
CA SER A 173 -40.86 21.41 -58.05
C SER A 173 -40.59 21.51 -59.55
N PHE A 174 -39.46 22.06 -59.97
CA PHE A 174 -39.02 22.06 -61.36
C PHE A 174 -38.65 20.65 -61.83
N LEU A 175 -37.77 19.96 -61.11
CA LEU A 175 -37.29 18.63 -61.49
C LEU A 175 -38.43 17.62 -61.60
N GLU A 176 -39.34 17.60 -60.62
CA GLU A 176 -40.46 16.64 -60.55
C GLU A 176 -41.54 16.88 -61.62
N ARG A 177 -41.51 18.03 -62.31
CA ARG A 177 -42.42 18.36 -63.42
C ARG A 177 -41.88 17.98 -64.80
N LEU A 178 -40.65 17.46 -64.90
CA LEU A 178 -40.08 17.04 -66.18
C LEU A 178 -40.80 15.80 -66.73
N ALA A 179 -41.19 15.84 -68.00
CA ALA A 179 -41.76 14.68 -68.70
C ALA A 179 -40.67 13.59 -68.97
N PRO A 180 -41.04 12.31 -69.20
CA PRO A 180 -40.08 11.23 -69.44
C PRO A 180 -39.07 11.52 -70.58
N GLU A 181 -39.53 12.18 -71.64
CA GLU A 181 -38.68 12.58 -72.78
C GLU A 181 -37.67 13.66 -72.35
N GLN A 182 -38.09 14.60 -71.50
CA GLN A 182 -37.22 15.63 -70.93
C GLN A 182 -36.23 15.04 -69.92
N VAL A 183 -36.60 14.00 -69.16
CA VAL A 183 -35.65 13.30 -68.29
C VAL A 183 -34.53 12.64 -69.09
N THR A 184 -34.84 12.09 -70.27
CA THR A 184 -33.83 11.53 -71.17
C THR A 184 -32.87 12.61 -71.69
N GLN A 185 -33.40 13.76 -72.10
CA GLN A 185 -32.60 14.91 -72.52
C GLN A 185 -31.77 15.50 -71.36
N ALA A 186 -32.33 15.55 -70.15
CA ALA A 186 -31.65 16.00 -68.95
C ALA A 186 -30.44 15.12 -68.64
N ASN A 187 -30.58 13.79 -68.72
CA ASN A 187 -29.46 12.86 -68.52
C ASN A 187 -28.35 13.07 -69.56
N GLN A 188 -28.69 13.30 -70.83
CA GLN A 188 -27.69 13.58 -71.88
C GLN A 188 -26.94 14.90 -71.60
N PHE A 189 -27.67 15.95 -71.24
CA PHE A 189 -27.10 17.25 -70.88
C PHE A 189 -26.17 17.14 -69.66
N LEU A 190 -26.67 16.56 -68.56
CA LEU A 190 -25.92 16.43 -67.32
C LEU A 190 -24.67 15.55 -67.50
N ALA A 191 -24.76 14.47 -68.27
CA ALA A 191 -23.61 13.60 -68.54
C ALA A 191 -22.51 14.30 -69.35
N THR A 192 -22.90 15.21 -70.26
CA THR A 192 -21.94 15.99 -71.06
C THR A 192 -21.30 17.11 -70.23
N ARG A 193 -22.11 17.79 -69.41
CA ARG A 193 -21.70 18.98 -68.68
C ARG A 193 -20.95 18.67 -67.38
N TYR A 194 -21.31 17.56 -66.73
CA TYR A 194 -20.76 17.10 -65.45
C TYR A 194 -20.38 15.60 -65.55
N PRO A 195 -19.35 15.24 -66.35
CA PRO A 195 -18.98 13.85 -66.61
C PRO A 195 -18.39 13.11 -65.39
N GLU A 196 -17.97 13.83 -64.35
CA GLU A 196 -17.28 13.27 -63.17
C GLU A 196 -17.85 13.81 -61.84
N ALA A 197 -19.17 13.78 -61.67
CA ALA A 197 -19.85 14.45 -60.57
C ALA A 197 -19.91 13.64 -59.25
N ALA A 198 -19.91 12.31 -59.31
CA ALA A 198 -19.80 11.43 -58.14
C ALA A 198 -18.95 10.20 -58.49
N ASP A 199 -17.85 9.98 -57.77
CA ASP A 199 -16.94 8.84 -57.98
C ASP A 199 -16.59 8.60 -59.46
N TYR A 200 -16.25 9.68 -60.18
CA TYR A 200 -15.88 9.67 -61.61
C TYR A 200 -16.99 9.17 -62.55
N SER A 201 -18.25 9.25 -62.11
CA SER A 201 -19.42 8.95 -62.94
C SER A 201 -20.16 10.23 -63.36
N PRO A 202 -20.81 10.24 -64.55
CA PRO A 202 -21.58 11.40 -65.01
C PRO A 202 -22.78 11.69 -64.12
N LEU A 203 -23.11 12.97 -63.93
CA LEU A 203 -24.30 13.37 -63.19
C LEU A 203 -25.56 12.91 -63.93
N THR A 204 -26.49 12.26 -63.22
CA THR A 204 -27.80 11.90 -63.75
C THR A 204 -28.91 12.76 -63.13
N TYR A 205 -30.07 12.80 -63.77
CA TYR A 205 -31.28 13.43 -63.25
C TYR A 205 -31.69 12.84 -61.89
N GLU A 206 -31.57 11.53 -61.71
CA GLU A 206 -31.89 10.87 -60.43
C GLU A 206 -30.91 11.27 -59.33
N MET A 207 -29.62 11.36 -59.65
CA MET A 207 -28.59 11.85 -58.72
C MET A 207 -28.83 13.32 -58.36
N LEU A 208 -29.10 14.18 -59.34
CA LEU A 208 -29.38 15.59 -59.11
C LEU A 208 -30.63 15.78 -58.24
N SER A 209 -31.71 15.05 -58.56
CA SER A 209 -32.93 15.06 -57.75
C SER A 209 -32.67 14.62 -56.32
N THR A 210 -31.86 13.58 -56.14
CA THR A 210 -31.42 13.11 -54.82
C THR A 210 -30.63 14.19 -54.09
N TRP A 211 -29.68 14.84 -54.76
CA TRP A 211 -28.86 15.89 -54.17
C TRP A 211 -29.71 17.09 -53.68
N VAL A 212 -30.74 17.49 -54.43
CA VAL A 212 -31.66 18.57 -54.00
C VAL A 212 -32.51 18.13 -52.79
N ARG A 213 -33.02 16.88 -52.77
CA ARG A 213 -33.73 16.32 -51.60
C ARG A 213 -32.83 16.26 -50.37
N GLU A 214 -31.57 15.95 -50.59
CA GLU A 214 -30.54 15.89 -49.55
C GLU A 214 -30.04 17.27 -49.10
N ARG A 215 -30.55 18.36 -49.68
CA ARG A 215 -30.14 19.73 -49.38
C ARG A 215 -28.67 20.00 -49.71
N ARG A 216 -28.11 19.35 -50.73
CA ARG A 216 -26.73 19.57 -51.18
C ARG A 216 -26.60 20.95 -51.85
N PRO A 217 -25.68 21.82 -51.39
CA PRO A 217 -25.45 23.11 -52.05
C PRO A 217 -24.90 22.92 -53.48
N ASP A 218 -24.13 21.86 -53.72
CA ASP A 218 -23.53 21.53 -55.02
C ASP A 218 -24.57 21.24 -56.12
N ALA A 219 -25.83 20.98 -55.77
CA ALA A 219 -26.92 20.79 -56.73
C ALA A 219 -27.46 22.10 -57.31
N TYR A 220 -27.13 23.25 -56.71
CA TYR A 220 -27.71 24.54 -57.09
C TYR A 220 -27.40 24.88 -58.55
N GLU A 221 -26.12 24.87 -58.92
CA GLU A 221 -25.70 25.25 -60.27
C GLU A 221 -26.16 24.25 -61.35
N PRO A 222 -26.01 22.91 -61.15
CA PRO A 222 -26.56 21.94 -62.09
C PRO A 222 -28.08 22.08 -62.31
N CYS A 223 -28.85 22.41 -61.27
CA CYS A 223 -30.28 22.67 -61.41
C CYS A 223 -30.58 23.91 -62.26
N ARG A 224 -29.81 25.00 -62.06
CA ARG A 224 -29.98 26.24 -62.82
C ARG A 224 -29.60 26.07 -64.28
N GLU A 225 -28.47 25.40 -64.54
CA GLU A 225 -28.02 25.08 -65.89
C GLU A 225 -29.01 24.15 -66.61
N LEU A 226 -29.54 23.13 -65.92
CA LEU A 226 -30.56 22.25 -66.49
C LEU A 226 -31.86 22.99 -66.80
N PHE A 227 -32.29 23.90 -65.94
CA PHE A 227 -33.44 24.75 -66.22
C PHE A 227 -33.21 25.62 -67.47
N ALA A 228 -32.04 26.27 -67.54
CA ALA A 228 -31.65 27.10 -68.67
C ALA A 228 -31.63 26.32 -69.99
N CYS A 229 -31.21 25.05 -69.96
CA CYS A 229 -31.23 24.15 -71.12
C CYS A 229 -32.64 23.98 -71.71
N PHE A 230 -33.67 23.87 -70.87
CA PHE A 230 -35.06 23.71 -71.33
C PHE A 230 -35.78 25.04 -71.62
N HIS A 231 -35.27 26.16 -71.12
CA HIS A 231 -35.96 27.47 -71.13
C HIS A 231 -35.15 28.56 -71.86
N GLY A 232 -34.46 28.18 -72.93
CA GLY A 232 -33.82 29.14 -73.86
C GLY A 232 -32.68 29.96 -73.26
N GLY A 233 -31.93 29.40 -72.30
CA GLY A 233 -30.77 30.06 -71.67
C GLY A 233 -31.10 30.95 -70.47
N THR A 234 -32.33 30.94 -69.97
CA THR A 234 -32.71 31.71 -68.77
C THR A 234 -32.30 30.97 -67.50
N TYR A 235 -31.50 31.60 -66.66
CA TYR A 235 -31.06 31.03 -65.38
C TYR A 235 -31.99 31.47 -64.24
N PRO A 236 -32.74 30.55 -63.61
CA PRO A 236 -33.56 30.87 -62.47
C PRO A 236 -32.67 31.09 -61.24
N ASP A 237 -33.14 31.91 -60.30
CA ASP A 237 -32.48 32.07 -59.00
C ASP A 237 -32.99 31.04 -57.97
N PHE A 238 -34.18 30.47 -58.21
CA PHE A 238 -34.89 29.56 -57.30
C PHE A 238 -35.12 30.11 -55.87
N GLY A 239 -34.83 31.38 -55.60
CA GLY A 239 -34.85 31.98 -54.25
C GLY A 239 -33.46 32.15 -53.61
N GLY A 240 -32.38 31.91 -54.38
CA GLY A 240 -31.00 32.15 -53.98
C GLY A 240 -30.38 31.02 -53.17
N LEU A 241 -29.08 30.76 -53.37
CA LEU A 241 -28.31 29.88 -52.48
C LEU A 241 -28.15 30.56 -51.11
N VAL A 242 -28.83 30.04 -50.10
CA VAL A 242 -28.84 30.60 -48.73
C VAL A 242 -27.74 29.94 -47.90
N GLY A 243 -26.87 30.73 -47.26
CA GLY A 243 -25.87 30.22 -46.32
C GLY A 243 -26.47 29.82 -44.96
N ILE A 244 -25.68 29.13 -44.13
CA ILE A 244 -26.12 28.70 -42.79
C ILE A 244 -26.56 29.91 -41.94
N LYS A 245 -25.78 30.99 -42.01
CA LYS A 245 -26.00 32.21 -41.25
C LYS A 245 -27.33 32.88 -41.63
N GLU A 246 -27.59 33.03 -42.92
CA GLU A 246 -28.78 33.67 -43.46
C GLU A 246 -30.03 32.82 -43.21
N ALA A 247 -29.93 31.49 -43.31
CA ALA A 247 -31.03 30.60 -42.99
C ALA A 247 -31.43 30.69 -41.52
N LEU A 248 -30.45 30.71 -40.61
CA LEU A 248 -30.69 30.90 -39.18
C LEU A 248 -31.34 32.27 -38.89
N ALA A 249 -30.84 33.33 -39.50
CA ALA A 249 -31.42 34.67 -39.38
C ALA A 249 -32.89 34.69 -39.87
N SER A 250 -33.18 34.09 -41.02
CA SER A 250 -34.54 34.01 -41.56
C SER A 250 -35.51 33.29 -40.62
N VAL A 251 -35.07 32.21 -39.98
CA VAL A 251 -35.86 31.49 -38.97
C VAL A 251 -36.12 32.36 -37.76
N ILE A 252 -35.11 33.07 -37.25
CA ILE A 252 -35.23 33.95 -36.09
C ILE A 252 -36.19 35.12 -36.37
N GLU A 253 -36.05 35.79 -37.51
CA GLU A 253 -36.95 36.90 -37.88
C GLU A 253 -38.40 36.44 -38.01
N ARG A 254 -38.63 35.24 -38.58
CA ARG A 254 -39.97 34.74 -38.88
C ARG A 254 -40.70 34.16 -37.67
N TYR A 255 -39.98 33.46 -36.79
CA TYR A 255 -40.60 32.69 -35.70
C TYR A 255 -40.30 33.22 -34.30
N CYS A 256 -39.20 33.95 -34.12
CA CYS A 256 -38.76 34.41 -32.80
C CYS A 256 -38.98 35.90 -32.54
N ARG A 257 -39.35 36.68 -33.57
CA ARG A 257 -39.58 38.13 -33.50
C ARG A 257 -41.01 38.50 -33.88
N GLY A 258 -41.47 39.65 -33.39
CA GLY A 258 -42.83 40.16 -33.55
C GLY A 258 -43.59 40.29 -32.22
N ASP A 259 -44.81 40.82 -32.26
CA ASP A 259 -45.63 41.09 -31.06
C ASP A 259 -46.12 39.80 -30.37
N GLN A 260 -46.21 38.69 -31.11
CA GLN A 260 -46.53 37.35 -30.61
C GLN A 260 -45.56 36.32 -31.21
N PRO A 261 -44.34 36.19 -30.65
CA PRO A 261 -43.37 35.24 -31.18
C PRO A 261 -43.84 33.80 -30.92
N GLN A 262 -43.72 32.96 -31.95
CA GLN A 262 -44.07 31.53 -31.84
C GLN A 262 -42.99 30.73 -31.10
N ALA A 263 -41.75 31.21 -31.13
CA ALA A 263 -40.62 30.61 -30.42
C ALA A 263 -39.83 31.63 -29.62
N GLY A 264 -39.28 31.21 -28.46
CA GLY A 264 -38.46 32.09 -27.62
C GLY A 264 -37.08 32.39 -28.21
N GLY A 265 -36.64 31.56 -29.16
CA GLY A 265 -35.34 31.62 -29.81
C GLY A 265 -34.99 30.27 -30.46
N VAL A 266 -33.76 30.15 -30.93
CA VAL A 266 -33.16 28.92 -31.47
C VAL A 266 -32.09 28.41 -30.50
N LEU A 267 -32.25 27.17 -30.05
CA LEU A 267 -31.24 26.44 -29.29
C LEU A 267 -30.52 25.46 -30.23
N VAL A 268 -29.24 25.69 -30.46
CA VAL A 268 -28.37 24.80 -31.24
C VAL A 268 -27.67 23.82 -30.28
N LEU A 269 -28.03 22.54 -30.39
CA LEU A 269 -27.40 21.44 -29.69
C LEU A 269 -26.49 20.69 -30.65
N PHE A 270 -25.19 20.83 -30.47
CA PHE A 270 -24.18 20.14 -31.28
C PHE A 270 -23.58 18.99 -30.49
N ASP A 271 -24.05 17.77 -30.75
CA ASP A 271 -23.54 16.57 -30.10
C ASP A 271 -22.30 15.99 -30.82
N GLU A 272 -21.40 15.36 -30.06
CA GLU A 272 -20.14 14.75 -30.55
C GLU A 272 -19.23 15.69 -31.38
N LEU A 273 -18.99 16.92 -30.91
CA LEU A 273 -18.10 17.89 -31.56
C LEU A 273 -16.67 17.34 -31.78
N SER A 274 -16.16 16.49 -30.87
CA SER A 274 -14.83 15.88 -31.03
C SER A 274 -14.76 14.99 -32.27
N VAL A 275 -15.80 14.19 -32.53
CA VAL A 275 -15.90 13.34 -33.73
C VAL A 275 -16.04 14.20 -34.98
N PHE A 276 -16.83 15.28 -34.90
CA PHE A 276 -16.96 16.24 -36.00
C PHE A 276 -15.60 16.80 -36.42
N ILE A 277 -14.78 17.26 -35.46
CA ILE A 277 -13.44 17.82 -35.72
C ILE A 277 -12.53 16.79 -36.38
N GLN A 278 -12.51 15.55 -35.87
CA GLN A 278 -11.69 14.47 -36.40
C GLN A 278 -12.02 14.17 -37.87
N ARG A 279 -13.31 14.17 -38.23
CA ARG A 279 -13.78 13.89 -39.59
C ARG A 279 -13.63 15.07 -40.54
N ASN A 280 -13.88 16.28 -40.06
CA ASN A 280 -13.94 17.49 -40.89
C ASN A 280 -12.61 18.25 -40.92
N ALA A 281 -11.50 17.58 -40.54
CA ALA A 281 -10.15 18.12 -40.58
C ALA A 281 -9.58 18.40 -42.00
N GLY A 282 -10.31 18.02 -43.06
CA GLY A 282 -9.88 18.14 -44.46
C GLY A 282 -10.09 19.52 -45.11
N PRO A 283 -9.70 19.72 -46.38
CA PRO A 283 -9.63 21.02 -47.06
C PRO A 283 -10.96 21.76 -47.28
N GLN A 284 -12.13 21.14 -47.08
CA GLN A 284 -13.47 21.72 -47.26
C GLN A 284 -14.02 22.49 -46.02
N GLY A 285 -13.15 23.02 -45.15
CA GLY A 285 -13.54 23.73 -43.93
C GLY A 285 -14.03 25.17 -44.16
N GLY A 286 -14.83 25.69 -43.21
CA GLY A 286 -15.44 27.03 -43.25
C GLY A 286 -16.89 27.10 -42.77
N ARG A 287 -17.60 25.97 -42.70
CA ARG A 287 -19.05 25.95 -42.41
C ARG A 287 -19.40 26.03 -40.92
N LEU A 288 -18.47 25.69 -40.02
CA LEU A 288 -18.69 25.86 -38.58
C LEU A 288 -18.65 27.35 -38.22
N GLN A 289 -17.79 28.13 -38.89
CA GLN A 289 -17.75 29.57 -38.75
C GLN A 289 -19.13 30.21 -39.01
N ASP A 290 -19.78 29.87 -40.12
CA ASP A 290 -21.08 30.45 -40.50
C ASP A 290 -22.17 30.19 -39.44
N LEU A 291 -22.21 28.98 -38.90
CA LEU A 291 -23.13 28.61 -37.81
C LEU A 291 -22.88 29.46 -36.57
N LEU A 292 -21.63 29.56 -36.13
CA LEU A 292 -21.26 30.27 -34.91
C LEU A 292 -21.42 31.79 -35.06
N ASP A 293 -21.09 32.34 -36.23
CA ASP A 293 -21.31 33.75 -36.54
C ASP A 293 -22.82 34.06 -36.60
N GLY A 294 -23.64 33.15 -37.17
CA GLY A 294 -25.10 33.26 -37.14
C GLY A 294 -25.67 33.31 -35.73
N VAL A 295 -25.16 32.47 -34.82
CA VAL A 295 -25.58 32.51 -33.40
C VAL A 295 -25.08 33.77 -32.72
N ARG A 296 -23.81 34.17 -32.94
CA ARG A 296 -23.22 35.40 -32.34
C ARG A 296 -24.03 36.65 -32.65
N ASP A 297 -24.51 36.77 -33.89
CA ASP A 297 -25.16 37.97 -34.38
C ASP A 297 -26.62 38.10 -33.89
N HIS A 298 -27.16 37.08 -33.21
CA HIS A 298 -28.51 37.07 -32.65
C HIS A 298 -28.51 36.79 -31.13
N PRO A 299 -27.92 37.68 -30.30
CA PRO A 299 -28.02 37.56 -28.85
C PRO A 299 -29.49 37.54 -28.40
N HIS A 300 -29.78 36.95 -27.24
CA HIS A 300 -31.13 36.69 -26.70
C HIS A 300 -31.98 35.68 -27.48
N HIS A 301 -31.81 35.57 -28.80
CA HIS A 301 -32.63 34.73 -29.66
C HIS A 301 -31.93 33.50 -30.23
N ALA A 302 -30.61 33.39 -30.10
CA ALA A 302 -29.86 32.21 -30.49
C ALA A 302 -28.81 31.85 -29.44
N VAL A 303 -28.77 30.57 -29.06
CA VAL A 303 -27.74 30.01 -28.18
C VAL A 303 -27.23 28.70 -28.76
N CYS A 304 -25.92 28.51 -28.75
CA CYS A 304 -25.29 27.25 -29.14
C CYS A 304 -24.54 26.63 -27.98
N ILE A 305 -24.73 25.32 -27.77
CA ILE A 305 -23.93 24.50 -26.89
C ILE A 305 -23.44 23.27 -27.65
N ALA A 306 -22.12 23.07 -27.65
CA ALA A 306 -21.48 21.92 -28.27
C ALA A 306 -20.90 20.97 -27.22
N PHE A 307 -21.06 19.67 -27.42
CA PHE A 307 -20.60 18.63 -26.50
C PHE A 307 -19.34 17.97 -27.03
N ALA A 308 -18.26 17.99 -26.25
CA ALA A 308 -16.95 17.46 -26.64
C ALA A 308 -16.41 16.49 -25.58
N GLN A 309 -15.55 15.56 -26.00
CA GLN A 309 -14.83 14.65 -25.10
C GLN A 309 -13.62 15.33 -24.46
N HIS A 310 -12.88 16.10 -25.26
CA HIS A 310 -11.72 16.89 -24.85
C HIS A 310 -11.88 18.33 -25.32
N ASP A 311 -10.99 19.23 -24.88
CA ASP A 311 -10.98 20.58 -25.43
C ASP A 311 -10.83 20.53 -26.96
N PRO A 312 -11.67 21.25 -27.73
CA PRO A 312 -11.65 21.21 -29.18
C PRO A 312 -10.26 21.46 -29.80
N ASN A 313 -9.46 22.38 -29.24
CA ASN A 313 -8.13 22.68 -29.76
C ASN A 313 -7.16 21.50 -29.50
N VAL A 314 -7.34 20.78 -28.39
CA VAL A 314 -6.57 19.55 -28.10
C VAL A 314 -6.91 18.46 -29.11
N VAL A 315 -8.20 18.26 -29.44
CA VAL A 315 -8.63 17.28 -30.47
C VAL A 315 -8.02 17.61 -31.83
N VAL A 316 -7.99 18.88 -32.22
CA VAL A 316 -7.33 19.32 -33.46
C VAL A 316 -5.85 18.97 -33.44
N SER A 317 -5.14 19.24 -32.33
CA SER A 317 -3.71 18.95 -32.22
C SER A 317 -3.37 17.45 -32.37
N TRP A 318 -4.26 16.56 -31.93
CA TRP A 318 -4.11 15.12 -32.10
C TRP A 318 -4.41 14.65 -33.52
N THR A 319 -5.42 15.26 -34.15
CA THR A 319 -5.87 14.91 -35.50
C THR A 319 -4.89 15.43 -36.56
N LEU A 320 -4.46 16.68 -36.43
CA LEU A 320 -3.54 17.37 -37.34
C LEU A 320 -2.25 17.72 -36.58
N ARG A 321 -1.29 16.79 -36.60
CA ARG A 321 -0.07 16.89 -35.77
C ARG A 321 0.83 18.07 -36.14
N ASN A 322 0.90 18.44 -37.42
CA ASN A 322 1.72 19.54 -37.89
C ASN A 322 1.06 20.90 -37.58
N PRO A 323 1.65 21.78 -36.74
CA PRO A 323 1.12 23.11 -36.44
C PRO A 323 1.06 24.05 -37.64
N GLU A 324 1.89 23.81 -38.66
CA GLU A 324 1.94 24.63 -39.89
C GLU A 324 0.93 24.18 -40.95
N ASP A 325 0.14 23.13 -40.68
CA ASP A 325 -0.90 22.68 -41.61
C ASP A 325 -1.99 23.78 -41.78
N PRO A 326 -2.23 24.29 -43.01
CA PRO A 326 -3.25 25.30 -43.25
C PRO A 326 -4.66 24.86 -42.81
N ALA A 327 -4.98 23.56 -42.87
CA ALA A 327 -6.26 23.04 -42.42
C ALA A 327 -6.39 23.13 -40.89
N ARG A 328 -5.29 22.92 -40.16
CA ARG A 328 -5.25 23.09 -38.70
C ARG A 328 -5.46 24.54 -38.30
N GLN A 329 -4.71 25.46 -38.89
CA GLN A 329 -4.81 26.89 -38.57
C GLN A 329 -6.22 27.44 -38.84
N ARG A 330 -6.86 26.97 -39.93
CA ARG A 330 -8.24 27.32 -40.24
C ARG A 330 -9.21 26.81 -39.17
N ILE A 331 -9.15 25.53 -38.80
CA ILE A 331 -10.07 24.96 -37.81
C ILE A 331 -9.87 25.57 -36.42
N GLU A 332 -8.62 25.81 -36.00
CA GLU A 332 -8.32 26.53 -34.75
C GLU A 332 -8.97 27.92 -34.76
N LYS A 333 -8.91 28.65 -35.89
CA LYS A 333 -9.57 29.95 -36.05
C LYS A 333 -11.10 29.88 -36.01
N GLU A 334 -11.71 28.81 -36.53
CA GLU A 334 -13.16 28.57 -36.41
C GLU A 334 -13.54 28.27 -34.94
N LEU A 335 -12.75 27.46 -34.24
CA LEU A 335 -12.98 27.09 -32.84
C LEU A 335 -12.79 28.27 -31.88
N ASP A 336 -11.96 29.26 -32.20
CA ASP A 336 -11.80 30.49 -31.42
C ASP A 336 -13.09 31.31 -31.31
N ARG A 337 -14.12 31.01 -32.12
CA ARG A 337 -15.47 31.59 -31.95
C ARG A 337 -16.22 31.03 -30.74
N PHE A 338 -15.82 29.88 -30.23
CA PHE A 338 -16.12 29.47 -28.87
C PHE A 338 -15.11 30.13 -27.94
N ASP A 339 -15.50 31.25 -27.32
CA ASP A 339 -14.67 31.98 -26.37
C ASP A 339 -14.13 31.00 -25.32
N LYS A 340 -12.82 31.05 -25.02
CA LYS A 340 -12.20 30.13 -24.05
C LYS A 340 -12.89 30.18 -22.68
N ALA A 341 -13.41 31.35 -22.30
CA ALA A 341 -14.18 31.54 -21.06
C ALA A 341 -15.54 30.83 -21.05
N SER A 342 -16.06 30.41 -22.21
CA SER A 342 -17.32 29.68 -22.39
C SER A 342 -17.12 28.20 -22.71
N ARG A 343 -15.87 27.71 -22.58
CA ARG A 343 -15.54 26.28 -22.65
C ARG A 343 -15.45 25.74 -21.23
N HIS A 344 -16.38 24.87 -20.88
CA HIS A 344 -16.56 24.40 -19.52
C HIS A 344 -16.43 22.89 -19.45
N SER A 345 -15.54 22.44 -18.58
CA SER A 345 -15.50 21.03 -18.18
C SER A 345 -16.71 20.73 -17.31
N LEU A 346 -17.61 19.86 -17.79
CA LEU A 346 -18.74 19.39 -17.01
C LEU A 346 -18.22 18.49 -15.88
N HIS A 347 -18.52 18.90 -14.65
CA HIS A 347 -18.18 18.13 -13.47
C HIS A 347 -19.38 17.34 -12.97
N SER A 348 -19.17 16.03 -12.90
CA SER A 348 -20.03 15.07 -12.23
C SER A 348 -19.09 14.00 -11.68
N THR A 349 -19.14 13.78 -10.37
CA THR A 349 -18.46 12.66 -9.70
C THR A 349 -19.46 11.54 -9.49
N LEU A 350 -19.00 10.29 -9.41
CA LEU A 350 -19.89 9.17 -9.16
C LEU A 350 -20.64 9.36 -7.83
N GLU A 351 -19.98 9.91 -6.82
CA GLU A 351 -20.54 10.25 -5.52
C GLU A 351 -21.73 11.20 -5.66
N THR A 352 -21.59 12.29 -6.41
CA THR A 352 -22.71 13.23 -6.66
C THR A 352 -23.84 12.61 -7.47
N VAL A 353 -23.53 11.62 -8.31
CA VAL A 353 -24.55 10.86 -9.04
C VAL A 353 -25.27 9.91 -8.09
N LEU A 354 -24.55 9.18 -7.23
CA LEU A 354 -25.11 8.24 -6.26
C LEU A 354 -26.00 8.95 -5.22
N ASP A 355 -25.53 10.07 -4.66
CA ASP A 355 -26.30 10.97 -3.80
C ASP A 355 -27.63 11.37 -4.45
N ALA A 356 -27.59 11.78 -5.72
CA ALA A 356 -28.80 12.12 -6.45
C ALA A 356 -29.75 10.93 -6.65
N HIS A 357 -29.25 9.68 -6.69
CA HIS A 357 -30.09 8.48 -6.88
C HIS A 357 -30.72 7.95 -5.58
N LEU A 358 -30.15 8.29 -4.43
CA LEU A 358 -30.55 7.81 -3.11
C LEU A 358 -31.26 8.92 -2.35
N GLN A 359 -32.60 8.94 -2.40
CA GLN A 359 -33.38 10.03 -1.83
C GLN A 359 -33.86 9.70 -0.42
N PRO A 360 -33.75 10.63 0.55
CA PRO A 360 -34.43 10.47 1.82
C PRO A 360 -35.94 10.43 1.58
N ASN A 361 -36.60 9.41 2.12
CA ASN A 361 -38.06 9.26 2.02
C ASN A 361 -38.76 10.29 2.93
N SER A 362 -38.10 10.66 4.04
CA SER A 362 -38.45 11.79 4.91
C SER A 362 -37.17 12.42 5.46
N GLU A 363 -36.97 13.71 5.14
CA GLU A 363 -35.80 14.49 5.61
C GLU A 363 -35.72 14.53 7.15
N GLU A 364 -36.88 14.61 7.81
CA GLU A 364 -36.98 14.67 9.27
C GLU A 364 -36.68 13.31 9.92
N ALA A 365 -37.19 12.22 9.33
CA ALA A 365 -36.92 10.86 9.81
C ALA A 365 -35.43 10.51 9.65
N PHE A 366 -34.85 10.82 8.50
CA PHE A 366 -33.43 10.61 8.24
C PHE A 366 -32.55 11.47 9.15
N SER A 367 -32.88 12.76 9.32
CA SER A 367 -32.14 13.66 10.22
C SER A 367 -32.16 13.18 11.69
N THR A 368 -33.27 12.57 12.12
CA THR A 368 -33.40 12.01 13.47
C THR A 368 -32.59 10.71 13.61
N PHE A 369 -32.66 9.83 12.61
CA PHE A 369 -31.84 8.62 12.53
C PHE A 369 -30.34 8.94 12.54
N TYR A 370 -29.90 9.85 11.68
CA TYR A 370 -28.51 10.28 11.55
C TYR A 370 -27.97 10.81 12.89
N ARG A 371 -28.70 11.74 13.54
CA ARG A 371 -28.30 12.28 14.85
C ARG A 371 -28.18 11.22 15.94
N ARG A 372 -29.07 10.22 15.95
CA ARG A 372 -29.05 9.12 16.92
C ARG A 372 -27.84 8.20 16.74
N HIS A 373 -27.34 8.07 15.52
CA HIS A 373 -26.23 7.18 15.17
C HIS A 373 -24.97 7.94 14.72
N LEU A 374 -24.87 9.23 15.04
CA LEU A 374 -23.77 10.11 14.64
C LEU A 374 -22.37 9.50 14.90
N PRO A 375 -22.08 8.88 16.07
CA PRO A 375 -20.76 8.30 16.31
C PRO A 375 -20.37 7.18 15.34
N ALA A 376 -21.34 6.47 14.75
CA ALA A 376 -21.05 5.44 13.76
C ALA A 376 -20.72 6.06 12.39
N PHE A 377 -21.52 7.07 11.98
CA PHE A 377 -21.27 7.82 10.75
C PHE A 377 -19.93 8.57 10.79
N ASP A 378 -19.59 9.21 11.92
CA ASP A 378 -18.32 9.92 12.09
C ASP A 378 -17.12 8.96 11.92
N ARG A 379 -17.15 7.79 12.57
CA ARG A 379 -16.07 6.79 12.41
C ARG A 379 -15.92 6.31 10.97
N ALA A 380 -17.03 6.09 10.28
CA ALA A 380 -17.03 5.66 8.88
C ALA A 380 -16.50 6.77 7.95
N GLN A 381 -16.87 8.02 8.21
CA GLN A 381 -16.36 9.19 7.52
C GLN A 381 -14.85 9.38 7.74
N ASP A 382 -14.39 9.36 8.98
CA ASP A 382 -12.98 9.52 9.35
C ASP A 382 -12.09 8.47 8.68
N MET A 383 -12.50 7.19 8.73
CA MET A 383 -11.78 6.11 8.05
C MET A 383 -11.71 6.33 6.55
N THR A 384 -12.80 6.80 5.93
CA THR A 384 -12.85 7.01 4.48
C THR A 384 -11.99 8.21 4.06
N LEU A 385 -12.05 9.31 4.81
CA LEU A 385 -11.22 10.49 4.56
C LEU A 385 -9.73 10.20 4.78
N GLU A 386 -9.37 9.37 5.76
CA GLU A 386 -7.98 8.94 5.97
C GLU A 386 -7.44 8.13 4.77
N LEU A 387 -8.23 7.19 4.25
CA LEU A 387 -7.79 6.30 3.18
C LEU A 387 -7.82 6.96 1.79
N PHE A 388 -8.74 7.87 1.57
CA PHE A 388 -8.97 8.55 0.29
C PHE A 388 -8.67 10.06 0.38
N ALA A 389 -7.70 10.45 1.22
CA ALA A 389 -7.33 11.84 1.47
C ALA A 389 -7.00 12.60 0.17
N ASP A 390 -6.24 11.97 -0.74
CA ASP A 390 -5.87 12.57 -2.02
C ASP A 390 -7.09 12.86 -2.91
N ARG A 391 -8.12 12.02 -2.84
CA ARG A 391 -9.36 12.15 -3.64
C ARG A 391 -10.27 13.23 -3.07
N TYR A 392 -10.41 13.28 -1.76
CA TYR A 392 -11.32 14.18 -1.06
C TYR A 392 -10.62 15.43 -0.50
N ALA A 393 -9.57 15.89 -1.21
CA ALA A 393 -8.82 17.08 -0.85
C ALA A 393 -9.54 18.39 -1.30
N PRO A 394 -9.35 19.51 -0.57
CA PRO A 394 -9.75 20.84 -1.02
C PRO A 394 -9.04 21.25 -2.33
N PRO A 395 -9.64 22.13 -3.17
CA PRO A 395 -10.90 22.85 -2.96
C PRO A 395 -12.15 22.07 -3.38
N ASP A 396 -12.01 20.91 -4.02
CA ASP A 396 -13.11 20.15 -4.62
C ASP A 396 -14.03 19.52 -3.56
N TRP A 397 -13.48 19.23 -2.37
CA TRP A 397 -14.20 18.65 -1.24
C TRP A 397 -13.90 19.38 0.08
N SER A 398 -14.96 19.76 0.79
CA SER A 398 -14.91 20.16 2.21
C SER A 398 -15.49 19.05 3.09
N CYS A 399 -15.21 19.07 4.39
CA CYS A 399 -15.83 18.13 5.34
C CYS A 399 -17.36 18.16 5.23
N ASP A 400 -17.96 19.35 5.18
CA ASP A 400 -19.42 19.52 5.03
C ASP A 400 -19.94 18.93 3.72
N THR A 401 -19.21 19.12 2.62
CA THR A 401 -19.60 18.59 1.30
C THR A 401 -19.50 17.07 1.28
N PHE A 402 -18.43 16.52 1.88
CA PHE A 402 -18.24 15.08 2.03
C PHE A 402 -19.36 14.46 2.88
N GLU A 403 -19.64 15.06 4.04
CA GLU A 403 -20.70 14.60 4.93
C GLU A 403 -22.07 14.61 4.23
N LYS A 404 -22.37 15.70 3.51
CA LYS A 404 -23.63 15.84 2.78
C LYS A 404 -23.78 14.81 1.66
N VAL A 405 -22.77 14.68 0.80
CA VAL A 405 -22.88 13.87 -0.43
C VAL A 405 -22.55 12.40 -0.19
N VAL A 406 -21.43 12.10 0.49
CA VAL A 406 -20.90 10.74 0.64
C VAL A 406 -21.47 10.07 1.89
N THR A 407 -21.47 10.76 3.03
CA THR A 407 -21.89 10.14 4.31
C THR A 407 -23.41 10.03 4.43
N LYS A 408 -24.14 11.12 4.14
CA LYS A 408 -25.60 11.17 4.22
C LYS A 408 -26.27 10.79 2.90
N GLY A 409 -25.86 11.46 1.82
CA GLY A 409 -26.45 11.34 0.49
C GLY A 409 -26.41 9.93 -0.09
N CYS A 410 -25.34 9.17 0.19
CA CYS A 410 -25.19 7.82 -0.35
C CYS A 410 -25.68 6.70 0.59
N PHE A 411 -26.33 6.99 1.72
CA PHE A 411 -26.91 5.93 2.57
C PHE A 411 -27.98 5.14 1.78
N PRO A 412 -28.04 3.78 1.85
CA PRO A 412 -27.42 2.88 2.82
C PRO A 412 -26.02 2.37 2.47
N LEU A 413 -25.32 2.96 1.49
CA LEU A 413 -23.92 2.60 1.23
C LEU A 413 -23.04 3.06 2.40
N HIS A 414 -22.11 2.21 2.84
CA HIS A 414 -21.04 2.67 3.72
C HIS A 414 -20.19 3.72 2.97
N PRO A 415 -19.72 4.82 3.59
CA PRO A 415 -18.88 5.82 2.94
C PRO A 415 -17.68 5.23 2.18
N LEU A 416 -17.04 4.21 2.78
CA LEU A 416 -15.95 3.46 2.15
C LEU A 416 -16.37 2.70 0.89
N THR A 417 -17.60 2.18 0.84
CA THR A 417 -18.17 1.53 -0.36
C THR A 417 -18.34 2.56 -1.48
N THR A 418 -18.90 3.74 -1.15
CA THR A 418 -19.05 4.86 -2.10
C THR A 418 -17.70 5.32 -2.64
N ALA A 419 -16.71 5.50 -1.78
CA ALA A 419 -15.37 5.89 -2.18
C ALA A 419 -14.69 4.85 -3.09
N LEU A 420 -14.80 3.56 -2.75
CA LEU A 420 -14.26 2.48 -3.58
C LEU A 420 -14.93 2.42 -4.95
N PHE A 421 -16.25 2.56 -5.02
CA PHE A 421 -16.94 2.66 -6.31
C PHE A 421 -16.42 3.81 -7.18
N ALA A 422 -16.09 4.92 -6.54
CA ALA A 422 -15.69 6.13 -7.24
C ALA A 422 -14.20 6.18 -7.57
N ASP A 423 -13.38 5.39 -6.88
CA ASP A 423 -11.92 5.28 -7.03
C ASP A 423 -11.48 4.09 -7.90
N MET A 424 -12.14 2.94 -7.80
CA MET A 424 -11.70 1.74 -8.49
C MET A 424 -11.88 1.88 -10.01
N GLU A 425 -10.77 1.83 -10.76
CA GLU A 425 -10.77 1.52 -12.19
C GLU A 425 -11.10 0.02 -12.37
N ILE A 426 -12.38 -0.35 -12.20
CA ILE A 426 -12.86 -1.75 -12.30
C ILE A 426 -12.87 -2.19 -13.77
N GLY A 427 -11.67 -2.37 -14.34
CA GLY A 427 -11.44 -2.77 -15.73
C GLY A 427 -12.19 -1.95 -16.78
N GLU A 428 -12.14 -2.39 -18.04
CA GLU A 428 -12.92 -1.79 -19.14
C GLU A 428 -14.45 -2.01 -19.01
N ILE A 429 -14.92 -2.67 -17.95
CA ILE A 429 -16.27 -3.26 -17.85
C ILE A 429 -17.22 -2.41 -16.99
N ALA A 430 -16.75 -1.66 -15.99
CA ALA A 430 -17.63 -0.90 -15.09
C ALA A 430 -17.78 0.56 -15.53
N THR A 431 -18.72 0.84 -16.44
CA THR A 431 -19.18 2.22 -16.65
C THR A 431 -20.02 2.68 -15.43
N THR A 432 -20.09 3.99 -15.17
CA THR A 432 -20.99 4.59 -14.14
C THR A 432 -22.41 4.03 -14.24
N ARG A 433 -22.87 3.73 -15.46
CA ARG A 433 -24.19 3.15 -15.74
C ARG A 433 -24.35 1.70 -15.24
N ASN A 434 -23.31 0.87 -15.34
CA ASN A 434 -23.33 -0.51 -14.82
C ASN A 434 -23.36 -0.54 -13.29
N VAL A 435 -22.63 0.38 -12.64
CA VAL A 435 -22.65 0.55 -11.18
C VAL A 435 -24.06 0.90 -10.70
N LEU A 436 -24.71 1.88 -11.34
CA LEU A 436 -26.07 2.29 -10.97
C LEU A 436 -27.12 1.19 -11.19
N GLY A 437 -27.04 0.44 -12.29
CA GLY A 437 -27.94 -0.68 -12.56
C GLY A 437 -27.84 -1.81 -11.53
N LEU A 438 -26.61 -2.14 -11.10
CA LEU A 438 -26.37 -3.12 -10.03
C LEU A 438 -26.88 -2.62 -8.68
N LEU A 439 -26.55 -1.37 -8.34
CA LEU A 439 -26.96 -0.76 -7.08
C LEU A 439 -28.48 -0.72 -6.92
N ARG A 440 -29.23 -0.42 -8.00
CA ARG A 440 -30.69 -0.43 -7.96
C ARG A 440 -31.25 -1.75 -7.39
N LYS A 441 -30.80 -2.89 -7.93
CA LYS A 441 -31.27 -4.22 -7.53
C LYS A 441 -30.94 -4.54 -6.06
N GLU A 442 -29.77 -4.11 -5.62
CA GLU A 442 -29.30 -4.30 -4.25
C GLU A 442 -30.06 -3.41 -3.26
N ILE A 443 -30.26 -2.14 -3.60
CA ILE A 443 -31.01 -1.18 -2.77
C ILE A 443 -32.47 -1.63 -2.60
N GLU A 444 -33.12 -2.13 -3.65
CA GLU A 444 -34.48 -2.68 -3.56
C GLU A 444 -34.56 -3.85 -2.55
N THR A 445 -33.52 -4.69 -2.52
CA THR A 445 -33.41 -5.80 -1.57
C THR A 445 -33.14 -5.30 -0.14
N PHE A 446 -32.21 -4.35 0.01
CA PHE A 446 -31.84 -3.75 1.30
C PHE A 446 -32.94 -2.88 1.89
N ALA A 447 -33.79 -2.27 1.08
CA ALA A 447 -34.89 -1.42 1.54
C ALA A 447 -35.84 -2.15 2.50
N GLN A 448 -35.95 -3.48 2.38
CA GLN A 448 -36.79 -4.30 3.28
C GLN A 448 -36.12 -4.65 4.60
N MET A 449 -34.80 -4.44 4.74
CA MET A 449 -34.04 -4.74 5.94
C MET A 449 -34.23 -3.66 7.01
N GLU A 450 -33.93 -4.00 8.27
CA GLU A 450 -33.91 -3.02 9.35
C GLU A 450 -32.81 -1.98 9.14
N ALA A 451 -33.12 -0.72 9.46
CA ALA A 451 -32.15 0.38 9.36
C ALA A 451 -31.02 0.28 10.40
N VAL A 452 -31.20 -0.53 11.44
CA VAL A 452 -30.23 -0.76 12.51
C VAL A 452 -30.09 -2.26 12.73
N VAL A 453 -28.86 -2.77 12.72
CA VAL A 453 -28.52 -4.15 13.09
C VAL A 453 -27.45 -4.07 14.18
N ASP A 454 -27.64 -4.81 15.27
CA ASP A 454 -26.75 -4.81 16.45
C ASP A 454 -26.40 -3.41 16.99
N GLY A 455 -27.40 -2.52 16.97
CA GLY A 455 -27.27 -1.14 17.47
C GLY A 455 -26.52 -0.17 16.55
N ARG A 456 -26.14 -0.61 15.33
CA ARG A 456 -25.42 0.19 14.34
C ARG A 456 -26.25 0.40 13.07
N PRO A 457 -26.06 1.50 12.33
CA PRO A 457 -26.66 1.65 11.01
C PRO A 457 -26.36 0.44 10.12
N ASN A 458 -27.40 -0.08 9.48
CA ASN A 458 -27.25 -1.18 8.54
C ASN A 458 -26.75 -0.64 7.20
N TRP A 459 -25.51 -0.96 6.85
CA TRP A 459 -24.87 -0.49 5.63
C TRP A 459 -24.65 -1.62 4.64
N ILE A 460 -24.58 -1.24 3.37
CA ILE A 460 -23.98 -2.06 2.33
C ILE A 460 -22.46 -1.85 2.41
N TYR A 461 -21.79 -2.85 3.00
CA TYR A 461 -20.35 -2.83 3.22
C TYR A 461 -19.54 -3.14 1.94
N PRO A 462 -18.27 -2.70 1.87
CA PRO A 462 -17.43 -2.88 0.68
C PRO A 462 -17.32 -4.30 0.16
N ILE A 463 -17.32 -5.32 1.02
CA ILE A 463 -17.22 -6.73 0.60
C ILE A 463 -18.30 -7.18 -0.40
N ALA A 464 -19.45 -6.49 -0.45
CA ALA A 464 -20.49 -6.77 -1.45
C ALA A 464 -19.96 -6.58 -2.89
N MET A 465 -18.99 -5.68 -3.09
CA MET A 465 -18.34 -5.45 -4.39
C MET A 465 -17.65 -6.72 -4.94
N VAL A 466 -17.17 -7.61 -4.06
CA VAL A 466 -16.56 -8.87 -4.49
C VAL A 466 -17.56 -9.76 -5.22
N ASP A 467 -18.81 -9.80 -4.74
CA ASP A 467 -19.85 -10.62 -5.35
C ASP A 467 -20.35 -10.03 -6.66
N TRP A 468 -20.39 -8.70 -6.75
CA TRP A 468 -20.84 -7.96 -7.93
C TRP A 468 -19.84 -8.01 -9.08
N PHE A 469 -18.56 -7.75 -8.79
CA PHE A 469 -17.54 -7.53 -9.83
C PHE A 469 -16.66 -8.74 -10.10
N ARG A 470 -16.50 -9.64 -9.12
CA ARG A 470 -15.77 -10.91 -9.28
C ARG A 470 -14.39 -10.71 -9.94
N GLU A 471 -14.15 -11.35 -11.08
CA GLU A 471 -12.88 -11.27 -11.83
C GLU A 471 -12.51 -9.85 -12.28
N ALA A 472 -13.48 -8.94 -12.40
CA ALA A 472 -13.23 -7.55 -12.78
C ALA A 472 -12.47 -6.74 -11.71
N LEU A 473 -12.33 -7.28 -10.49
CA LEU A 473 -11.49 -6.71 -9.42
C LEU A 473 -9.99 -7.06 -9.57
N GLY A 474 -9.61 -7.73 -10.66
CA GLY A 474 -8.25 -8.17 -10.95
C GLY A 474 -8.14 -9.69 -10.92
N ASN A 475 -7.91 -10.29 -12.10
CA ASN A 475 -7.94 -11.73 -12.30
C ASN A 475 -6.98 -12.50 -11.36
N GLU A 476 -5.78 -11.98 -11.13
CA GLU A 476 -4.80 -12.61 -10.23
C GLU A 476 -5.26 -12.59 -8.76
N HIS A 477 -5.71 -11.43 -8.26
CA HIS A 477 -6.19 -11.30 -6.89
C HIS A 477 -7.46 -12.12 -6.65
N TYR A 478 -8.38 -12.12 -7.63
CA TYR A 478 -9.60 -12.91 -7.54
C TYR A 478 -9.31 -14.42 -7.51
N ARG A 479 -8.36 -14.91 -8.30
CA ARG A 479 -7.90 -16.32 -8.22
C ARG A 479 -7.28 -16.65 -6.87
N ALA A 480 -6.49 -15.75 -6.28
CA ALA A 480 -5.94 -15.93 -4.94
C ALA A 480 -7.06 -16.05 -3.88
N TYR A 481 -8.12 -15.24 -3.99
CA TYR A 481 -9.31 -15.33 -3.15
C TYR A 481 -10.03 -16.68 -3.32
N LEU A 482 -10.29 -17.11 -4.56
CA LEU A 482 -10.94 -18.40 -4.82
C LEU A 482 -10.14 -19.56 -4.23
N ALA A 483 -8.82 -19.57 -4.42
CA ALA A 483 -7.94 -20.60 -3.87
C ALA A 483 -7.95 -20.63 -2.33
N ALA A 484 -7.96 -19.46 -1.68
CA ALA A 484 -8.09 -19.40 -0.22
C ALA A 484 -9.48 -19.90 0.22
N ASN A 485 -10.55 -19.46 -0.43
CA ASN A 485 -11.92 -19.84 -0.10
C ASN A 485 -12.18 -21.35 -0.30
N GLU A 486 -11.60 -21.95 -1.34
CA GLU A 486 -11.63 -23.41 -1.56
C GLU A 486 -10.89 -24.17 -0.44
N LYS A 487 -9.70 -23.68 -0.02
CA LYS A 487 -8.91 -24.29 1.05
C LYS A 487 -9.60 -24.25 2.42
N VAL A 488 -10.31 -23.18 2.77
CA VAL A 488 -11.07 -23.13 4.04
C VAL A 488 -12.27 -24.09 3.99
N GLY A 489 -12.82 -24.33 2.79
CA GLY A 489 -13.89 -25.30 2.58
C GLY A 489 -15.28 -24.83 3.01
N ALA A 490 -16.26 -25.74 2.94
CA ALA A 490 -17.66 -25.43 3.20
C ALA A 490 -17.96 -25.05 4.66
N ASP A 491 -17.18 -25.61 5.60
CA ASP A 491 -17.33 -25.43 7.06
C ASP A 491 -16.84 -24.07 7.57
N ALA A 492 -16.28 -23.22 6.70
CA ALA A 492 -15.85 -21.88 7.05
C ALA A 492 -17.01 -21.02 7.58
N THR A 493 -16.78 -20.30 8.68
CA THR A 493 -17.79 -19.37 9.23
C THR A 493 -18.03 -18.21 8.26
N GLN A 494 -19.20 -17.57 8.34
CA GLN A 494 -19.51 -16.43 7.47
C GLN A 494 -18.49 -15.29 7.65
N VAL A 495 -18.07 -15.02 8.90
CA VAL A 495 -17.01 -14.05 9.22
C VAL A 495 -15.70 -14.37 8.50
N GLN A 496 -15.30 -15.65 8.43
CA GLN A 496 -14.09 -16.04 7.70
C GLN A 496 -14.22 -15.77 6.19
N LYS A 497 -15.38 -16.10 5.60
CA LYS A 497 -15.64 -15.83 4.17
C LYS A 497 -15.62 -14.33 3.87
N ASP A 498 -16.25 -13.53 4.73
CA ASP A 498 -16.29 -12.07 4.63
C ASP A 498 -14.88 -11.45 4.77
N LEU A 499 -14.06 -11.96 5.68
CA LEU A 499 -12.66 -11.54 5.83
C LEU A 499 -11.83 -11.88 4.59
N LEU A 500 -12.02 -13.04 3.95
CA LEU A 500 -11.33 -13.35 2.69
C LEU A 500 -11.71 -12.37 1.57
N LYS A 501 -12.98 -11.96 1.49
CA LYS A 501 -13.44 -10.89 0.57
C LYS A 501 -12.78 -9.55 0.91
N ALA A 502 -12.67 -9.20 2.19
CA ALA A 502 -12.01 -7.97 2.62
C ALA A 502 -10.51 -7.95 2.25
N LEU A 503 -9.83 -9.10 2.39
CA LEU A 503 -8.42 -9.25 1.98
C LEU A 503 -8.24 -9.13 0.47
N LEU A 504 -9.19 -9.64 -0.32
CA LEU A 504 -9.22 -9.42 -1.78
C LEU A 504 -9.30 -7.93 -2.11
N LEU A 505 -10.22 -7.19 -1.49
CA LEU A 505 -10.35 -5.74 -1.72
C LEU A 505 -9.07 -5.00 -1.33
N CYS A 506 -8.43 -5.37 -0.22
CA CYS A 506 -7.15 -4.79 0.18
C CYS A 506 -6.01 -5.05 -0.82
N ALA A 507 -6.08 -6.16 -1.58
CA ALA A 507 -5.14 -6.45 -2.66
C ALA A 507 -5.47 -5.67 -3.94
N ALA A 508 -6.76 -5.53 -4.27
CA ALA A 508 -7.22 -4.87 -5.49
C ALA A 508 -7.18 -3.33 -5.42
N ALA A 509 -7.43 -2.74 -4.25
CA ALA A 509 -7.49 -1.29 -4.08
C ALA A 509 -6.26 -0.75 -3.34
N SER A 510 -5.42 0.01 -4.04
CA SER A 510 -4.16 0.53 -3.51
C SER A 510 -4.34 1.41 -2.27
N ALA A 511 -5.43 2.19 -2.20
CA ALA A 511 -5.78 3.03 -1.05
C ALA A 511 -5.94 2.22 0.24
N LEU A 512 -6.61 1.05 0.17
CA LEU A 512 -6.83 0.19 1.33
C LEU A 512 -5.52 -0.42 1.87
N SER A 513 -4.59 -0.74 0.97
CA SER A 513 -3.29 -1.34 1.32
C SER A 513 -2.38 -0.43 2.17
N LYS A 514 -2.69 0.88 2.21
CA LYS A 514 -1.92 1.90 2.94
C LYS A 514 -2.44 2.18 4.35
N SER A 515 -3.53 1.53 4.77
CA SER A 515 -4.15 1.80 6.07
C SER A 515 -3.18 1.52 7.23
N PRO A 516 -2.92 2.50 8.13
CA PRO A 516 -2.15 2.26 9.34
C PRO A 516 -2.95 1.52 10.41
N ARG A 517 -4.28 1.42 10.24
CA ARG A 517 -5.24 0.82 11.19
C ARG A 517 -5.96 -0.38 10.54
N PHE A 518 -5.18 -1.36 10.09
CA PHE A 518 -5.67 -2.51 9.31
C PHE A 518 -6.83 -3.26 9.99
N ASP A 519 -6.77 -3.41 11.30
CA ASP A 519 -7.78 -4.07 12.10
C ASP A 519 -9.08 -3.27 12.22
N THR A 520 -9.01 -1.94 12.28
CA THR A 520 -10.21 -1.08 12.17
C THR A 520 -10.75 -1.07 10.74
N LEU A 521 -9.88 -1.14 9.73
CA LEU A 521 -10.30 -1.26 8.34
C LEU A 521 -11.15 -2.52 8.11
N MET A 522 -10.79 -3.67 8.70
CA MET A 522 -11.58 -4.92 8.55
C MET A 522 -13.03 -4.78 9.05
N GLU A 523 -13.24 -4.04 10.13
CA GLU A 523 -14.59 -3.71 10.64
C GLU A 523 -15.38 -2.89 9.61
N HIS A 524 -14.76 -1.87 8.99
CA HIS A 524 -15.42 -1.06 7.96
C HIS A 524 -15.59 -1.76 6.61
N LEU A 525 -14.79 -2.77 6.30
CA LEU A 525 -14.95 -3.59 5.09
C LEU A 525 -16.04 -4.64 5.24
N THR A 526 -16.20 -5.23 6.43
CA THR A 526 -17.07 -6.42 6.63
C THR A 526 -18.33 -6.15 7.44
N GLY A 527 -18.33 -5.13 8.30
CA GLY A 527 -19.38 -4.89 9.30
C GLY A 527 -19.24 -5.67 10.60
N HIS A 528 -18.27 -6.60 10.69
CA HIS A 528 -18.05 -7.40 11.91
C HIS A 528 -17.24 -6.62 12.95
N PRO A 529 -17.45 -6.88 14.26
CA PRO A 529 -16.68 -6.25 15.33
C PRO A 529 -15.17 -6.47 15.20
N ARG A 530 -14.37 -5.43 15.47
CA ARG A 530 -12.89 -5.49 15.39
C ARG A 530 -12.27 -6.69 16.13
N SER A 531 -12.75 -7.01 17.33
CA SER A 531 -12.22 -8.12 18.14
C SER A 531 -12.40 -9.47 17.45
N GLU A 532 -13.57 -9.67 16.82
CA GLU A 532 -13.92 -10.90 16.10
C GLU A 532 -13.11 -11.03 14.81
N CYS A 533 -12.97 -9.93 14.06
CA CYS A 533 -12.11 -9.87 12.87
C CYS A 533 -10.68 -10.30 13.17
N ILE A 534 -10.07 -9.75 14.24
CA ILE A 534 -8.69 -10.07 14.65
C ILE A 534 -8.56 -11.55 15.03
N GLU A 535 -9.52 -12.08 15.79
CA GLU A 535 -9.51 -13.48 16.22
C GLU A 535 -9.56 -14.43 15.02
N HIS A 536 -10.49 -14.20 14.09
CA HIS A 536 -10.65 -15.04 12.91
C HIS A 536 -9.48 -14.93 11.92
N LEU A 537 -8.89 -13.73 11.75
CA LEU A 537 -7.66 -13.57 10.95
C LEU A 537 -6.48 -14.35 11.54
N LYS A 538 -6.30 -14.31 12.87
CA LYS A 538 -5.27 -15.12 13.55
C LYS A 538 -5.50 -16.62 13.35
N ARG A 539 -6.76 -17.08 13.41
CA ARG A 539 -7.11 -18.49 13.15
C ARG A 539 -6.80 -18.89 11.70
N LEU A 540 -7.21 -18.09 10.72
CA LEU A 540 -6.94 -18.32 9.29
C LEU A 540 -5.43 -18.37 9.00
N ASN A 541 -4.65 -17.47 9.62
CA ASN A 541 -3.20 -17.45 9.46
C ASN A 541 -2.52 -18.66 10.12
N ARG A 542 -2.94 -19.05 11.34
CA ARG A 542 -2.44 -20.27 12.01
C ARG A 542 -2.73 -21.55 11.22
N ALA A 543 -3.85 -21.58 10.51
CA ALA A 543 -4.22 -22.68 9.62
C ALA A 543 -3.52 -22.63 8.25
N GLY A 544 -2.74 -21.57 7.96
CA GLY A 544 -1.99 -21.42 6.71
C GLY A 544 -2.80 -20.97 5.50
N TYR A 545 -4.08 -20.60 5.68
CA TYR A 545 -4.95 -20.16 4.57
C TYR A 545 -4.61 -18.75 4.06
N ILE A 546 -4.05 -17.92 4.94
CA ILE A 546 -3.59 -16.56 4.66
C ILE A 546 -2.20 -16.39 5.29
N GLN A 547 -1.51 -15.30 4.95
CA GLN A 547 -0.21 -14.94 5.51
C GLN A 547 -0.26 -13.60 6.25
N TYR A 548 0.61 -13.44 7.24
CA TYR A 548 0.83 -12.17 7.92
C TYR A 548 2.13 -11.53 7.41
N ASP A 549 2.03 -10.32 6.87
CA ASP A 549 3.17 -9.52 6.46
C ASP A 549 3.71 -8.75 7.66
N ASP A 550 4.81 -9.24 8.23
CA ASP A 550 5.41 -8.67 9.43
C ASP A 550 5.98 -7.26 9.25
N HIS A 551 6.33 -6.88 8.03
CA HIS A 551 6.86 -5.54 7.74
C HIS A 551 5.74 -4.51 7.70
N ARG A 552 4.62 -4.86 7.06
CA ARG A 552 3.46 -3.98 6.92
C ARG A 552 2.44 -4.12 8.04
N LYS A 553 2.58 -5.15 8.87
CA LYS A 553 1.66 -5.51 9.96
C LYS A 553 0.23 -5.79 9.48
N VAL A 554 0.09 -6.39 8.28
CA VAL A 554 -1.21 -6.68 7.64
C VAL A 554 -1.34 -8.17 7.27
N TYR A 555 -2.58 -8.66 7.14
CA TYR A 555 -2.84 -9.99 6.59
C TYR A 555 -3.03 -9.93 5.06
N ARG A 556 -2.66 -11.00 4.36
CA ARG A 556 -2.76 -11.11 2.90
C ARG A 556 -3.13 -12.51 2.45
N LEU A 557 -3.76 -12.58 1.28
CA LEU A 557 -3.93 -13.84 0.56
C LEU A 557 -2.59 -14.34 0.02
N TRP A 558 -2.48 -15.65 -0.15
CA TRP A 558 -1.39 -16.24 -0.90
C TRP A 558 -1.60 -16.03 -2.40
N PRO A 559 -0.53 -15.84 -3.21
CA PRO A 559 -0.66 -15.80 -4.67
C PRO A 559 -1.35 -17.06 -5.22
N ALA A 560 -2.06 -16.93 -6.34
CA ALA A 560 -2.71 -18.06 -6.99
C ALA A 560 -1.67 -19.12 -7.39
N GLY A 561 -1.87 -20.37 -6.97
CA GLY A 561 -0.91 -21.48 -7.20
C GLY A 561 0.16 -21.66 -6.11
N ALA A 562 0.22 -20.79 -5.10
CA ALA A 562 1.05 -20.99 -3.93
C ALA A 562 0.59 -22.22 -3.13
N ASP A 563 1.52 -23.15 -2.88
CA ASP A 563 1.32 -24.32 -2.03
C ASP A 563 2.24 -24.29 -0.80
N PRO A 564 1.90 -23.50 0.24
CA PRO A 564 2.61 -23.55 1.52
C PRO A 564 2.64 -24.97 2.11
N ALA A 565 1.59 -25.76 1.87
CA ALA A 565 1.51 -27.13 2.36
C ALA A 565 2.49 -28.07 1.65
N LYS A 566 2.99 -27.74 0.45
CA LYS A 566 4.11 -28.46 -0.18
C LYS A 566 5.39 -28.28 0.62
N LEU A 567 5.73 -27.03 0.98
CA LEU A 567 6.89 -26.73 1.80
C LEU A 567 6.79 -27.45 3.15
N ASP A 568 5.65 -27.35 3.82
CA ASP A 568 5.47 -27.99 5.13
C ASP A 568 5.54 -29.53 5.05
N ARG A 569 4.98 -30.15 4.00
CA ARG A 569 5.06 -31.61 3.79
C ARG A 569 6.50 -32.07 3.55
N GLU A 570 7.23 -31.41 2.65
CA GLU A 570 8.62 -31.76 2.37
C GLU A 570 9.54 -31.46 3.56
N LEU A 571 9.28 -30.36 4.28
CA LEU A 571 9.98 -30.00 5.52
C LEU A 571 9.79 -31.10 6.58
N ALA A 572 8.55 -31.54 6.78
CA ALA A 572 8.24 -32.63 7.71
C ALA A 572 8.91 -33.96 7.31
N GLN A 573 8.98 -34.27 6.01
CA GLN A 573 9.67 -35.47 5.50
C GLN A 573 11.18 -35.42 5.75
N GLU A 574 11.83 -34.28 5.52
CA GLU A 574 13.27 -34.12 5.80
C GLU A 574 13.57 -34.10 7.30
N VAL A 575 12.72 -33.46 8.11
CA VAL A 575 12.85 -33.48 9.57
C VAL A 575 12.71 -34.89 10.12
N ALA A 576 11.79 -35.70 9.58
CA ALA A 576 11.62 -37.10 9.98
C ALA A 576 12.86 -37.98 9.73
N ARG A 577 13.77 -37.55 8.83
CA ARG A 577 15.05 -38.23 8.54
C ARG A 577 16.20 -37.79 9.45
N ARG A 578 15.98 -36.81 10.33
CA ARG A 578 17.03 -36.21 11.17
C ARG A 578 16.77 -36.52 12.66
N SER A 579 17.85 -36.69 13.41
CA SER A 579 17.81 -36.78 14.88
C SER A 579 18.49 -35.56 15.49
N LEU A 580 18.07 -35.13 16.69
CA LEU A 580 18.74 -34.05 17.41
C LEU A 580 19.91 -34.63 18.23
N ASP A 581 21.00 -34.96 17.55
CA ASP A 581 22.22 -35.50 18.17
C ASP A 581 23.15 -34.40 18.71
N ARG A 582 24.21 -34.81 19.40
CA ARG A 582 25.20 -33.92 20.00
C ARG A 582 25.84 -32.97 18.98
N ALA A 583 26.25 -33.49 17.82
CA ALA A 583 26.91 -32.71 16.79
C ALA A 583 26.00 -31.60 16.25
N ARG A 584 24.71 -31.89 16.07
CA ARG A 584 23.72 -30.88 15.67
C ARG A 584 23.43 -29.86 16.75
N LEU A 585 23.33 -30.26 18.02
CA LEU A 585 23.17 -29.31 19.13
C LEU A 585 24.36 -28.34 19.22
N ASP A 586 25.58 -28.84 19.03
CA ASP A 586 26.80 -28.02 19.01
C ASP A 586 26.85 -27.08 17.80
N GLU A 587 26.35 -27.52 16.65
CA GLU A 587 26.18 -26.65 15.49
C GLU A 587 25.15 -25.55 15.72
N ILE A 588 23.98 -25.89 16.26
CA ILE A 588 22.91 -24.94 16.60
C ILE A 588 23.43 -23.92 17.62
N ALA A 589 24.09 -24.37 18.69
CA ALA A 589 24.65 -23.48 19.71
C ALA A 589 25.69 -22.52 19.12
N ARG A 590 26.60 -22.99 18.25
CA ARG A 590 27.58 -22.13 17.55
C ARG A 590 26.89 -21.07 16.68
N ARG A 591 25.87 -21.46 15.91
CA ARG A 591 25.09 -20.52 15.07
C ARG A 591 24.36 -19.50 15.95
N TRP A 592 23.74 -19.93 17.04
CA TRP A 592 23.00 -19.05 17.94
C TRP A 592 23.86 -18.08 18.73
N ARG A 593 25.13 -18.41 18.99
CA ARG A 593 26.10 -17.43 19.50
C ARG A 593 26.29 -16.28 18.52
N SER A 594 26.47 -16.59 17.23
CA SER A 594 26.64 -15.57 16.19
C SER A 594 25.39 -14.71 15.96
N SER A 595 24.18 -15.26 16.17
CA SER A 595 22.92 -14.53 16.00
C SER A 595 22.42 -13.83 17.28
N GLY A 596 23.10 -14.02 18.42
CA GLY A 596 22.74 -13.42 19.71
C GLY A 596 21.60 -14.12 20.48
N ARG A 597 21.11 -15.29 20.03
CA ARG A 597 20.06 -16.06 20.76
C ARG A 597 20.61 -16.79 21.99
N LEU A 598 21.87 -17.21 21.91
CA LEU A 598 22.59 -17.91 22.97
C LEU A 598 23.96 -17.24 23.20
N PRO A 599 23.98 -15.96 23.64
CA PRO A 599 25.22 -15.21 23.81
C PRO A 599 26.05 -15.81 24.96
N THR A 600 27.35 -15.56 24.97
CA THR A 600 28.15 -15.81 26.17
C THR A 600 27.66 -14.89 27.30
N LEU A 601 27.70 -15.38 28.55
CA LEU A 601 27.25 -14.60 29.70
C LEU A 601 28.42 -13.79 30.26
N GLU A 602 28.31 -12.46 30.17
CA GLU A 602 29.26 -11.54 30.79
C GLU A 602 29.12 -11.58 32.31
N ILE A 603 30.21 -11.93 33.00
CA ILE A 603 30.28 -11.92 34.45
C ILE A 603 30.61 -10.49 34.92
N ARG A 604 29.62 -9.61 34.86
CA ARG A 604 29.74 -8.21 35.33
C ARG A 604 29.93 -8.24 36.85
N ASP A 605 31.16 -7.94 37.27
CA ASP A 605 31.71 -7.83 38.64
C ASP A 605 33.13 -8.45 38.75
N VAL A 606 33.65 -9.04 37.67
CA VAL A 606 35.06 -9.44 37.61
C VAL A 606 35.95 -8.19 37.63
N THR A 607 36.58 -7.94 38.78
CA THR A 607 37.48 -6.79 38.99
C THR A 607 38.93 -7.12 38.63
N TRP A 608 39.23 -8.38 38.30
CA TRP A 608 40.57 -8.90 38.11
C TRP A 608 40.93 -9.28 36.68
N GLY A 609 40.12 -8.86 35.70
CA GLY A 609 40.39 -9.08 34.29
C GLY A 609 39.34 -8.44 33.39
N HIS A 610 39.59 -8.44 32.08
CA HIS A 610 38.65 -7.92 31.09
C HIS A 610 37.40 -8.82 31.00
N LEU A 611 36.22 -8.19 30.87
CA LEU A 611 34.93 -8.88 30.87
C LEU A 611 34.86 -10.03 29.85
N SER A 612 35.37 -9.80 28.63
CA SER A 612 35.32 -10.81 27.57
C SER A 612 36.18 -12.05 27.81
N ASP A 613 37.21 -11.92 28.65
CA ASP A 613 38.13 -13.02 28.93
C ASP A 613 37.61 -13.91 30.06
N TRP A 614 36.54 -13.45 30.73
CA TRP A 614 35.89 -14.05 31.88
C TRP A 614 34.41 -14.36 31.63
N GLU A 615 34.05 -14.56 30.37
CA GLU A 615 32.70 -14.95 29.97
C GLU A 615 32.40 -16.42 30.31
N CYS A 616 31.12 -16.71 30.54
CA CYS A 616 30.62 -18.07 30.69
C CYS A 616 29.97 -18.53 29.37
N ASP A 617 30.45 -19.65 28.83
CA ASP A 617 29.93 -20.22 27.60
C ASP A 617 28.54 -20.81 27.80
N GLN A 618 27.64 -20.62 26.83
CA GLN A 618 26.34 -21.29 26.82
C GLN A 618 26.32 -22.41 25.78
N VAL A 619 25.79 -23.57 26.17
CA VAL A 619 25.63 -24.76 25.31
C VAL A 619 24.25 -25.39 25.49
N LEU A 620 23.83 -26.22 24.54
CA LEU A 620 22.57 -26.95 24.58
C LEU A 620 22.80 -28.43 24.88
N ALA A 621 21.85 -29.05 25.57
CA ALA A 621 21.81 -30.50 25.78
C ALA A 621 20.36 -31.01 25.85
N THR A 622 20.12 -32.25 25.45
CA THR A 622 18.96 -33.05 25.86
C THR A 622 19.39 -34.07 26.92
N LYS A 623 18.41 -34.71 27.58
CA LYS A 623 18.65 -35.80 28.54
C LYS A 623 19.55 -36.90 27.98
N GLU A 624 19.38 -37.28 26.71
CA GLU A 624 20.19 -38.35 26.08
C GLU A 624 21.63 -37.92 25.80
N THR A 625 21.86 -36.63 25.55
CA THR A 625 23.20 -36.11 25.24
C THR A 625 24.00 -35.71 26.49
N LEU A 626 23.33 -35.63 27.64
CA LEU A 626 23.92 -35.25 28.93
C LEU A 626 24.66 -36.46 29.54
N THR A 627 25.89 -36.70 29.09
CA THR A 627 26.73 -37.81 29.55
C THR A 627 27.91 -37.33 30.38
N THR A 628 28.43 -38.17 31.28
CA THR A 628 29.59 -37.85 32.12
C THR A 628 30.84 -37.54 31.30
N GLY A 629 31.09 -38.31 30.22
CA GLY A 629 32.20 -38.06 29.30
C GLY A 629 32.10 -36.71 28.59
N TRP A 630 30.89 -36.29 28.21
CA TRP A 630 30.67 -34.99 27.60
C TRP A 630 30.82 -33.84 28.62
N LEU A 631 30.28 -33.98 29.83
CA LEU A 631 30.47 -33.00 30.90
C LEU A 631 31.96 -32.79 31.24
N ARG A 632 32.77 -33.85 31.25
CA ARG A 632 34.24 -33.75 31.38
C ARG A 632 34.87 -32.93 30.27
N SER A 633 34.40 -33.10 29.04
CA SER A 633 34.92 -32.34 27.89
C SER A 633 34.59 -30.84 27.96
N LEU A 634 33.51 -30.46 28.67
CA LEU A 634 33.17 -29.06 28.88
C LEU A 634 34.06 -28.40 29.93
N ALA A 635 34.42 -29.09 31.00
CA ALA A 635 35.19 -28.53 32.12
C ALA A 635 36.72 -28.54 31.86
N THR A 636 37.14 -28.18 30.65
CA THR A 636 38.56 -28.19 30.28
C THR A 636 39.33 -27.09 31.01
N THR A 637 40.33 -27.50 31.78
CA THR A 637 41.26 -26.60 32.48
C THR A 637 42.39 -26.12 31.57
N TYR A 638 42.97 -24.97 31.92
CA TYR A 638 44.22 -24.50 31.34
C TYR A 638 45.31 -25.52 31.62
N GLY A 639 46.07 -25.89 30.59
CA GLY A 639 47.11 -26.90 30.71
C GLY A 639 48.18 -26.77 29.63
N LEU A 640 49.14 -27.68 29.62
CA LEU A 640 50.23 -27.70 28.65
C LEU A 640 50.01 -28.79 27.59
N ASP A 641 50.10 -28.41 26.32
CA ASP A 641 50.12 -29.29 25.16
C ASP A 641 51.58 -29.42 24.66
N SER A 642 52.06 -30.65 24.49
CA SER A 642 53.43 -30.95 24.09
C SER A 642 53.81 -30.45 22.69
N ALA A 643 52.84 -30.14 21.83
CA ALA A 643 53.05 -29.63 20.48
C ALA A 643 52.70 -28.14 20.32
N LYS A 644 51.80 -27.59 21.14
CA LYS A 644 51.23 -26.24 20.96
C LYS A 644 51.48 -25.26 22.11
N GLY A 645 52.12 -25.69 23.20
CA GLY A 645 52.37 -24.85 24.37
C GLY A 645 51.13 -24.76 25.28
N LEU A 646 50.85 -23.58 25.85
CA LEU A 646 49.69 -23.38 26.71
C LEU A 646 48.37 -23.63 25.94
N ARG A 647 47.57 -24.58 26.41
CA ARG A 647 46.20 -24.83 25.97
C ARG A 647 45.26 -24.01 26.84
N ASP A 648 44.47 -23.16 26.21
CA ASP A 648 43.43 -22.39 26.89
C ASP A 648 42.34 -23.32 27.46
N GLY A 649 41.89 -23.01 28.68
CA GLY A 649 40.75 -23.66 29.32
C GLY A 649 39.51 -22.78 29.29
N VAL A 650 38.34 -23.38 29.59
CA VAL A 650 37.10 -22.62 29.76
C VAL A 650 37.06 -21.96 31.13
N ARG A 651 36.43 -20.78 31.23
CA ARG A 651 36.23 -20.09 32.51
C ARG A 651 34.95 -20.53 33.22
N GLY A 652 33.96 -21.00 32.47
CA GLY A 652 32.74 -21.59 32.98
C GLY A 652 31.77 -21.92 31.85
N VAL A 653 30.82 -22.82 32.11
CA VAL A 653 29.83 -23.26 31.14
C VAL A 653 28.44 -23.34 31.77
N LEU A 654 27.45 -22.77 31.11
CA LEU A 654 26.02 -22.95 31.39
C LEU A 654 25.41 -23.86 30.32
N VAL A 655 24.91 -25.01 30.76
CA VAL A 655 24.24 -26.01 29.91
C VAL A 655 22.73 -25.80 30.01
N GLN A 656 22.12 -25.37 28.92
CA GLN A 656 20.67 -25.22 28.79
C GLN A 656 20.06 -26.56 28.36
N ILE A 657 19.28 -27.18 29.24
CA ILE A 657 18.65 -28.48 28.97
C ILE A 657 17.31 -28.27 28.27
N ILE A 658 17.10 -29.02 27.20
CA ILE A 658 15.89 -29.01 26.40
C ILE A 658 15.15 -30.33 26.62
N ALA A 659 13.87 -30.25 26.98
CA ALA A 659 12.96 -31.38 27.15
C ALA A 659 11.65 -31.12 26.40
N GLU A 660 11.21 -32.08 25.59
CA GLU A 660 9.95 -31.99 24.83
C GLU A 660 8.78 -32.62 25.59
N THR A 661 9.06 -33.63 26.41
CA THR A 661 8.07 -34.38 27.18
C THR A 661 8.41 -34.39 28.67
N PRO A 662 7.42 -34.61 29.58
CA PRO A 662 7.70 -34.72 31.01
C PRO A 662 8.72 -35.82 31.37
N GLY A 663 8.83 -36.89 30.58
CA GLY A 663 9.79 -37.98 30.82
C GLY A 663 11.25 -37.62 30.48
N GLU A 664 11.45 -36.60 29.64
CA GLU A 664 12.76 -36.05 29.27
C GLU A 664 13.28 -35.03 30.29
N LEU A 665 12.48 -34.64 31.27
CA LEU A 665 12.95 -33.80 32.37
C LEU A 665 14.03 -34.55 33.17
N VAL A 666 15.14 -33.86 33.41
CA VAL A 666 16.24 -34.36 34.25
C VAL A 666 15.96 -33.91 35.68
N LYS A 667 15.86 -34.87 36.61
CA LYS A 667 15.62 -34.55 38.01
C LYS A 667 16.87 -33.93 38.63
N HIS A 668 16.68 -33.08 39.64
CA HIS A 668 17.80 -32.43 40.33
C HIS A 668 18.82 -33.43 40.89
N GLU A 669 18.36 -34.51 41.54
CA GLU A 669 19.22 -35.57 42.09
C GLU A 669 20.02 -36.34 41.01
N GLU A 670 19.41 -36.54 39.84
CA GLU A 670 20.04 -37.18 38.67
C GLU A 670 21.16 -36.28 38.12
N ALA A 671 20.88 -34.97 38.00
CA ALA A 671 21.86 -33.98 37.57
C ALA A 671 23.03 -33.83 38.55
N GLU A 672 22.78 -33.82 39.86
CA GLU A 672 23.84 -33.79 40.88
C GLU A 672 24.75 -35.00 40.81
N THR A 673 24.17 -36.19 40.63
CA THR A 673 24.92 -37.44 40.49
C THR A 673 25.81 -37.40 39.26
N LEU A 674 25.27 -36.97 38.11
CA LEU A 674 26.03 -36.80 36.88
C LEU A 674 27.20 -35.82 37.03
N LEU A 675 26.98 -34.67 37.68
CA LEU A 675 28.04 -33.68 37.91
C LEU A 675 29.12 -34.22 38.85
N ARG A 676 28.75 -34.93 39.92
CA ARG A 676 29.68 -35.54 40.88
C ARG A 676 30.54 -36.63 40.25
N GLU A 677 29.97 -37.45 39.37
CA GLU A 677 30.70 -38.49 38.64
C GLU A 677 31.58 -37.92 37.52
N ALA A 678 31.16 -36.80 36.93
CA ALA A 678 31.87 -36.20 35.81
C ALA A 678 33.02 -35.30 36.25
N LEU A 679 32.85 -34.46 37.27
CA LEU A 679 33.72 -33.31 37.54
C LEU A 679 34.39 -33.42 38.90
N ASP A 680 35.67 -33.05 38.96
CA ASP A 680 36.38 -32.90 40.22
C ASP A 680 35.93 -31.64 40.98
N CYS A 681 36.17 -31.63 42.29
CA CYS A 681 35.84 -30.50 43.15
C CYS A 681 36.60 -29.21 42.80
N ASP A 682 37.62 -29.24 41.93
CA ASP A 682 38.41 -28.10 41.45
C ASP A 682 38.17 -27.75 39.96
N ALA A 683 37.19 -28.39 39.31
CA ALA A 683 36.82 -28.09 37.93
C ALA A 683 36.26 -26.66 37.72
N PRO A 684 36.40 -26.04 36.54
CA PRO A 684 35.69 -24.81 36.20
C PRO A 684 34.17 -24.91 36.47
N PRO A 685 33.49 -23.80 36.80
CA PRO A 685 32.06 -23.82 37.07
C PRO A 685 31.26 -24.35 35.87
N VAL A 686 30.58 -25.48 36.07
CA VAL A 686 29.58 -26.03 35.14
C VAL A 686 28.21 -25.96 35.81
N VAL A 687 27.29 -25.25 35.19
CA VAL A 687 25.92 -25.05 35.69
C VAL A 687 24.94 -25.71 34.72
N LEU A 688 24.04 -26.55 35.23
CA LEU A 688 22.97 -27.16 34.45
C LEU A 688 21.66 -26.40 34.71
N ALA A 689 21.07 -25.82 33.68
CA ALA A 689 19.73 -25.23 33.75
C ALA A 689 18.69 -26.30 33.40
N LEU A 690 18.04 -26.83 34.44
CA LEU A 690 17.03 -27.89 34.37
C LEU A 690 15.65 -27.24 34.16
N PRO A 691 14.99 -27.43 33.01
CA PRO A 691 13.64 -26.88 32.81
C PRO A 691 12.65 -27.52 33.78
N MET A 692 11.69 -26.73 34.27
CA MET A 692 10.62 -27.23 35.14
C MET A 692 9.43 -27.78 34.36
N ASP A 693 9.14 -27.16 33.22
CA ASP A 693 8.11 -27.60 32.29
C ASP A 693 8.72 -28.09 30.98
N PRO A 694 8.15 -29.11 30.33
CA PRO A 694 8.54 -29.47 28.98
C PRO A 694 8.17 -28.34 28.00
N SER A 695 8.92 -28.23 26.91
CA SER A 695 8.62 -27.33 25.79
C SER A 695 8.19 -28.15 24.57
N PRO A 696 6.88 -28.36 24.34
CA PRO A 696 6.39 -29.20 23.25
C PRO A 696 6.88 -28.71 21.88
N ASN A 697 7.21 -29.64 20.98
CA ASN A 697 7.66 -29.39 19.60
C ASN A 697 9.01 -28.67 19.48
N ILE A 698 9.74 -28.36 20.56
CA ILE A 698 11.01 -27.63 20.47
C ILE A 698 12.02 -28.38 19.61
N ARG A 699 12.11 -29.71 19.75
CA ARG A 699 12.98 -30.56 18.92
C ARG A 699 12.62 -30.41 17.44
N ARG A 700 11.34 -30.53 17.10
CA ARG A 700 10.85 -30.36 15.73
C ARG A 700 11.18 -28.96 15.20
N LEU A 701 10.93 -27.91 15.97
CA LEU A 701 11.22 -26.53 15.57
C LEU A 701 12.71 -26.30 15.28
N LEU A 702 13.60 -26.83 16.12
CA LEU A 702 15.05 -26.74 15.91
C LEU A 702 15.49 -27.43 14.62
N LEU A 703 14.97 -28.63 14.37
CA LEU A 703 15.25 -29.38 13.15
C LEU A 703 14.65 -28.69 11.91
N GLU A 704 13.44 -28.13 12.01
CA GLU A 704 12.80 -27.36 10.95
C GLU A 704 13.62 -26.11 10.60
N GLU A 705 14.09 -25.34 11.58
CA GLU A 705 14.96 -24.18 11.34
C GLU A 705 16.26 -24.60 10.65
N GLN A 706 16.87 -25.72 11.06
CA GLN A 706 18.08 -26.24 10.44
C GLN A 706 17.84 -26.70 8.99
N VAL A 707 16.77 -27.46 8.72
CA VAL A 707 16.41 -27.90 7.36
C VAL A 707 16.14 -26.70 6.46
N LEU A 708 15.39 -25.71 6.95
CA LEU A 708 15.14 -24.48 6.20
C LEU A 708 16.48 -23.81 5.86
N GLN A 709 17.38 -23.63 6.83
CA GLN A 709 18.71 -23.05 6.57
C GLN A 709 19.53 -23.85 5.56
N ASP A 710 19.51 -25.19 5.62
CA ASP A 710 20.20 -26.05 4.64
C ASP A 710 19.58 -25.95 3.24
N TRP A 711 18.31 -25.55 3.15
CA TRP A 711 17.62 -25.24 1.91
C TRP A 711 17.83 -23.79 1.44
N ALA A 712 18.83 -23.08 1.97
CA ALA A 712 19.22 -21.77 1.45
C ALA A 712 19.49 -21.85 -0.05
N GLY A 713 18.58 -21.29 -0.85
CA GLY A 713 18.59 -21.37 -2.33
C GLY A 713 17.36 -22.04 -2.95
N LYS A 714 16.57 -22.82 -2.20
CA LYS A 714 15.30 -23.39 -2.69
C LYS A 714 14.13 -22.40 -2.72
N GLN A 715 14.40 -21.10 -2.59
CA GLN A 715 13.39 -20.05 -2.64
C GLN A 715 12.64 -20.02 -3.97
N GLU A 716 13.32 -20.38 -5.06
CA GLU A 716 12.70 -20.49 -6.40
C GLU A 716 11.72 -21.68 -6.50
N ILE A 717 11.90 -22.73 -5.69
CA ILE A 717 11.10 -23.96 -5.75
C ILE A 717 9.77 -23.81 -4.99
N TYR A 718 9.82 -23.16 -3.82
CA TYR A 718 8.66 -23.00 -2.94
C TYR A 718 8.05 -21.60 -3.00
N GLY A 719 8.71 -20.65 -3.66
CA GLY A 719 8.37 -19.23 -3.63
C GLY A 719 9.05 -18.51 -2.46
N ALA A 720 9.70 -17.38 -2.77
CA ALA A 720 10.49 -16.61 -1.81
C ALA A 720 9.68 -16.16 -0.59
N ASP A 721 8.42 -15.77 -0.79
CA ASP A 721 7.53 -15.34 0.29
C ASP A 721 7.11 -16.48 1.21
N ILE A 722 6.77 -17.65 0.64
CA ILE A 722 6.40 -18.85 1.42
C ILE A 722 7.58 -19.27 2.30
N TYR A 723 8.76 -19.38 1.71
CA TYR A 723 9.97 -19.80 2.40
C TYR A 723 10.38 -18.79 3.49
N ARG A 724 10.29 -17.49 3.21
CA ARG A 724 10.57 -16.42 4.19
C ARG A 724 9.58 -16.48 5.35
N ASN A 725 8.28 -16.59 5.09
CA ASN A 725 7.26 -16.65 6.13
C ASN A 725 7.44 -17.89 7.02
N ALA A 726 7.71 -19.05 6.43
CA ALA A 726 8.04 -20.26 7.18
C ALA A 726 9.25 -20.02 8.10
N THR A 727 10.33 -19.47 7.57
CA THR A 727 11.55 -19.17 8.34
C THR A 727 11.26 -18.25 9.53
N VAL A 728 10.56 -17.12 9.31
CA VAL A 728 10.23 -16.15 10.36
C VAL A 728 9.32 -16.77 11.42
N THR A 729 8.29 -17.51 11.00
CA THR A 729 7.34 -18.15 11.92
C THR A 729 8.04 -19.16 12.84
N LYS A 730 8.92 -20.03 12.29
CA LYS A 730 9.68 -20.99 13.10
C LYS A 730 10.65 -20.28 14.03
N ARG A 731 11.31 -19.21 13.55
CA ARG A 731 12.21 -18.38 14.35
C ARG A 731 11.53 -17.83 15.61
N SER A 732 10.37 -17.21 15.42
CA SER A 732 9.58 -16.64 16.51
C SER A 732 9.15 -17.71 17.52
N ALA A 733 8.72 -18.87 17.05
CA ALA A 733 8.32 -19.97 17.93
C ALA A 733 9.48 -20.53 18.77
N ILE A 734 10.69 -20.59 18.20
CA ILE A 734 11.91 -20.96 18.93
C ILE A 734 12.25 -19.92 19.99
N ASP A 735 12.20 -18.63 19.63
CA ASP A 735 12.53 -17.53 20.55
C ASP A 735 11.57 -17.52 21.76
N ASP A 736 10.28 -17.78 21.52
CA ASP A 736 9.27 -17.93 22.58
C ASP A 736 9.55 -19.15 23.48
N ALA A 737 9.90 -20.30 22.89
CA ALA A 737 10.22 -21.51 23.64
C ALA A 737 11.48 -21.34 24.50
N LEU A 738 12.54 -20.75 23.96
CA LEU A 738 13.77 -20.45 24.71
C LEU A 738 13.51 -19.46 25.85
N SER A 739 12.68 -18.45 25.61
CA SER A 739 12.32 -17.47 26.63
C SER A 739 11.55 -18.11 27.80
N ARG A 740 10.75 -19.15 27.54
CA ARG A 740 10.07 -19.93 28.59
C ARG A 740 11.05 -20.81 29.34
N LEU A 741 11.92 -21.53 28.63
CA LEU A 741 12.94 -22.39 29.25
C LEU A 741 13.89 -21.61 30.18
N LYS A 742 14.30 -20.40 29.78
CA LYS A 742 15.16 -19.53 30.63
C LYS A 742 14.43 -18.91 31.83
N LYS A 743 13.10 -18.78 31.77
CA LYS A 743 12.31 -18.20 32.87
C LYS A 743 11.84 -19.23 33.89
N ASN A 744 11.67 -20.48 33.48
CA ASN A 744 11.14 -21.54 34.32
C ASN A 744 12.10 -22.74 34.39
N ASN A 745 13.25 -22.53 35.02
CA ASN A 745 14.26 -23.55 35.24
C ASN A 745 14.70 -23.58 36.71
N ILE A 746 15.39 -24.66 37.09
CA ILE A 746 16.17 -24.77 38.32
C ILE A 746 17.63 -24.99 37.93
N LEU A 747 18.52 -24.27 38.59
CA LEU A 747 19.95 -24.35 38.34
C LEU A 747 20.59 -25.38 39.27
N CYS A 748 21.29 -26.35 38.68
CA CYS A 748 22.00 -27.41 39.38
C CYS A 748 23.51 -27.27 39.14
N VAL A 749 24.31 -27.52 40.20
CA VAL A 749 25.77 -27.45 40.18
C VAL A 749 26.36 -28.64 40.93
N HIS A 750 27.68 -28.81 40.85
CA HIS A 750 28.36 -29.84 41.62
C HIS A 750 28.02 -29.70 43.13
N PRO A 751 27.67 -30.78 43.84
CA PRO A 751 27.17 -30.72 45.23
C PRO A 751 28.08 -29.96 46.21
N ASP A 752 29.39 -30.15 46.11
CA ASP A 752 30.37 -29.45 46.96
C ASP A 752 30.42 -27.93 46.74
N HIS A 753 29.76 -27.42 45.68
CA HIS A 753 29.74 -26.01 45.32
C HIS A 753 28.39 -25.36 45.57
N GLN A 754 27.43 -26.05 46.20
CA GLN A 754 26.17 -25.46 46.62
C GLN A 754 26.41 -24.33 47.62
N ALA A 755 26.17 -23.09 47.21
CA ALA A 755 26.12 -21.95 48.12
C ALA A 755 24.83 -22.04 48.96
N GLN A 756 24.91 -21.77 50.26
CA GLN A 756 23.74 -21.66 51.11
C GLN A 756 22.78 -20.57 50.58
N GLY A 757 21.55 -20.96 50.27
CA GLY A 757 20.46 -20.06 49.89
C GLY A 757 20.17 -20.02 48.38
N LEU A 758 19.33 -20.94 47.91
CA LEU A 758 18.61 -20.78 46.64
C LEU A 758 17.41 -19.87 46.90
N GLY A 759 17.51 -18.61 46.47
CA GLY A 759 16.30 -17.79 46.28
C GLY A 759 15.59 -18.26 45.03
N THR A 760 14.30 -18.59 45.12
CA THR A 760 13.47 -19.06 44.01
C THR A 760 13.28 -18.04 42.87
N ASP A 761 13.77 -16.79 43.04
CA ASP A 761 13.62 -15.67 42.09
C ASP A 761 14.96 -15.17 41.50
N GLU A 762 16.05 -15.95 41.59
CA GLU A 762 17.36 -15.54 41.06
C GLU A 762 17.51 -15.89 39.57
N THR A 763 17.82 -14.88 38.72
CA THR A 763 18.11 -15.08 37.29
C THR A 763 19.39 -15.91 37.06
N ASP A 764 19.44 -16.70 35.98
CA ASP A 764 20.62 -17.44 35.50
C ASP A 764 21.93 -16.65 35.66
N GLU A 765 21.96 -15.39 35.20
CA GLU A 765 23.16 -14.55 35.27
C GLU A 765 23.67 -14.31 36.68
N ARG A 766 22.79 -14.01 37.64
CA ARG A 766 23.18 -13.74 39.04
C ARG A 766 23.73 -14.99 39.70
N PHE A 767 23.08 -16.12 39.45
CA PHE A 767 23.54 -17.41 39.96
C PHE A 767 24.92 -17.78 39.41
N VAL A 768 25.12 -17.69 38.09
CA VAL A 768 26.42 -17.96 37.46
C VAL A 768 27.49 -17.02 38.00
N ARG A 769 27.19 -15.73 38.19
CA ARG A 769 28.13 -14.77 38.81
C ARG A 769 28.54 -15.15 40.22
N ARG A 770 27.59 -15.59 41.06
CA ARG A 770 27.89 -16.07 42.41
C ARG A 770 28.80 -17.30 42.33
N MET A 771 28.52 -18.24 41.43
CA MET A 771 29.35 -19.42 41.22
C MET A 771 30.79 -19.05 40.82
N PHE A 772 30.97 -18.09 39.92
CA PHE A 772 32.31 -17.61 39.55
C PHE A 772 33.06 -17.04 40.76
N LYS A 773 32.42 -16.20 41.58
CA LYS A 773 33.06 -15.63 42.79
C LYS A 773 33.43 -16.71 43.82
N THR A 774 32.59 -17.73 43.99
CA THR A 774 32.87 -18.85 44.91
C THR A 774 33.98 -19.76 44.40
N ARG A 775 34.00 -20.06 43.09
CA ARG A 775 34.98 -20.97 42.48
C ARG A 775 36.35 -20.31 42.34
N TYR A 776 36.40 -19.04 41.95
CA TYR A 776 37.64 -18.28 41.81
C TYR A 776 37.92 -17.42 43.05
N ARG A 777 37.76 -18.00 44.25
CA ARG A 777 37.84 -17.28 45.54
C ARG A 777 39.22 -16.70 45.83
N PHE A 778 40.27 -17.26 45.24
CA PHE A 778 41.66 -16.81 45.37
C PHE A 778 42.17 -16.11 44.09
N ALA A 779 41.27 -15.67 43.20
CA ALA A 779 41.63 -14.79 42.09
C ALA A 779 42.26 -13.48 42.57
N PRO A 780 42.98 -12.75 41.70
CA PRO A 780 43.57 -11.46 42.08
C PRO A 780 42.51 -10.52 42.70
N PRO A 781 42.87 -9.69 43.70
CA PRO A 781 41.94 -8.72 44.28
C PRO A 781 41.34 -7.76 43.25
N ALA A 782 42.19 -7.19 42.39
CA ALA A 782 41.81 -6.39 41.24
C ALA A 782 42.93 -6.39 40.18
N PHE A 783 42.58 -6.10 38.94
CA PHE A 783 43.51 -5.93 37.83
C PHE A 783 42.85 -5.07 36.73
N PHE A 784 43.54 -4.84 35.62
CA PHE A 784 42.97 -4.08 34.52
C PHE A 784 41.75 -4.78 33.91
N THR A 785 40.65 -4.03 33.81
CA THR A 785 39.42 -4.48 33.16
C THR A 785 39.28 -3.95 31.73
N GLN A 786 40.08 -2.95 31.36
CA GLN A 786 40.05 -2.29 30.05
C GLN A 786 40.95 -2.95 28.99
N TYR A 787 41.82 -3.88 29.38
CA TYR A 787 42.74 -4.56 28.47
C TYR A 787 42.49 -6.06 28.45
N LYS A 788 42.21 -6.61 27.26
CA LYS A 788 42.19 -8.07 27.07
C LYS A 788 43.56 -8.68 27.38
N THR A 789 43.56 -9.94 27.81
CA THR A 789 44.72 -10.74 28.22
C THR A 789 45.79 -10.82 27.11
N ASN A 790 45.37 -10.81 25.84
CA ASN A 790 46.25 -10.84 24.67
C ASN A 790 46.61 -9.44 24.10
N SER A 791 46.29 -8.36 24.81
CA SER A 791 46.61 -7.00 24.39
C SER A 791 48.12 -6.78 24.38
N SER A 792 48.67 -6.36 23.25
CA SER A 792 50.12 -6.08 23.10
C SER A 792 50.62 -5.02 24.08
N LYS A 793 49.81 -4.01 24.39
CA LYS A 793 50.14 -2.97 25.38
C LYS A 793 50.24 -3.54 26.79
N LEU A 794 49.29 -4.39 27.17
CA LEU A 794 49.28 -5.05 28.48
C LEU A 794 50.47 -6.00 28.60
N MET A 795 50.68 -6.87 27.61
CA MET A 795 51.79 -7.82 27.61
C MET A 795 53.16 -7.12 27.73
N LYS A 796 53.36 -6.01 27.02
CA LYS A 796 54.58 -5.19 27.13
C LYS A 796 54.75 -4.61 28.53
N ALA A 797 53.71 -4.00 29.09
CA ALA A 797 53.73 -3.42 30.43
C ALA A 797 53.97 -4.48 31.52
N THR A 798 53.30 -5.63 31.41
CA THR A 798 53.50 -6.80 32.26
C THR A 798 54.95 -7.28 32.19
N GLY A 799 55.54 -7.37 31.00
CA GLY A 799 56.95 -7.75 30.83
C GLY A 799 57.91 -6.80 31.55
N ILE A 800 57.73 -5.49 31.38
CA ILE A 800 58.53 -4.45 32.05
C ILE A 800 58.46 -4.59 33.57
N VAL A 801 57.25 -4.72 34.12
CA VAL A 801 57.07 -4.83 35.58
C VAL A 801 57.58 -6.17 36.10
N ALA A 802 57.36 -7.27 35.38
CA ALA A 802 57.88 -8.58 35.75
C ALA A 802 59.41 -8.60 35.78
N GLU A 803 60.08 -7.94 34.82
CA GLU A 803 61.54 -7.78 34.80
C GLU A 803 62.05 -7.09 36.07
N ALA A 804 61.41 -5.98 36.45
CA ALA A 804 61.74 -5.25 37.66
C ALA A 804 61.52 -6.08 38.94
N LEU A 805 60.42 -6.82 39.03
CA LEU A 805 60.12 -7.68 40.19
C LEU A 805 61.09 -8.85 40.29
N PHE A 806 61.37 -9.52 39.18
CA PHE A 806 62.29 -10.66 39.16
C PHE A 806 63.74 -10.26 39.49
N SER A 807 64.11 -8.99 39.27
CA SER A 807 65.42 -8.47 39.64
C SER A 807 65.73 -8.67 41.13
N GLY A 808 64.71 -8.71 42.00
CA GLY A 808 64.84 -8.70 43.46
C GLY A 808 64.96 -7.29 44.05
N ALA A 809 65.21 -6.27 43.21
CA ALA A 809 65.40 -4.87 43.58
C ALA A 809 64.60 -3.94 42.65
N PRO A 810 63.26 -3.98 42.68
CA PRO A 810 62.39 -3.16 41.82
C PRO A 810 62.58 -1.64 42.01
N GLU A 811 63.13 -1.19 43.14
CA GLU A 811 63.51 0.20 43.40
C GLU A 811 64.60 0.71 42.43
N MET A 812 65.51 -0.17 41.98
CA MET A 812 66.55 0.16 41.00
C MET A 812 66.01 0.27 39.57
N HIS A 813 64.80 -0.24 39.33
CA HIS A 813 64.18 -0.33 38.00
C HIS A 813 63.01 0.66 37.82
N GLN A 814 62.86 1.64 38.71
CA GLN A 814 61.77 2.63 38.62
C GLN A 814 61.81 3.43 37.31
N ASN A 815 62.99 3.81 36.80
CA ASN A 815 63.11 4.50 35.51
C ASN A 815 62.55 3.66 34.34
N LEU A 816 62.73 2.34 34.38
CA LEU A 816 62.20 1.43 33.37
C LEU A 816 60.67 1.33 33.46
N ILE A 817 60.14 1.22 34.68
CA ILE A 817 58.68 1.19 34.94
C ILE A 817 58.03 2.52 34.51
N GLU A 818 58.65 3.66 34.82
CA GLU A 818 58.14 4.98 34.49
C GLU A 818 58.22 5.32 32.99
N SER A 819 59.06 4.60 32.23
CA SER A 819 59.20 4.79 30.78
C SER A 819 57.97 4.35 29.97
N ASP A 820 57.10 3.49 30.53
CA ASP A 820 55.86 3.05 29.90
C ASP A 820 54.65 3.42 30.78
N PRO A 821 53.71 4.24 30.29
CA PRO A 821 52.57 4.70 31.09
C PRO A 821 51.69 3.57 31.65
N VAL A 822 51.55 2.46 30.91
CA VAL A 822 50.74 1.32 31.35
C VAL A 822 51.49 0.52 32.41
N ALA A 823 52.81 0.36 32.28
CA ALA A 823 53.64 -0.28 33.30
C ALA A 823 53.64 0.53 34.61
N LYS A 824 53.76 1.85 34.52
CA LYS A 824 53.66 2.76 35.66
C LYS A 824 52.34 2.61 36.40
N ASP A 825 51.23 2.61 35.65
CA ASP A 825 49.89 2.47 36.23
C ASP A 825 49.67 1.08 36.84
N LEU A 826 50.13 0.02 36.15
CA LEU A 826 50.09 -1.36 36.62
C LEU A 826 50.78 -1.50 37.98
N TYR A 827 52.03 -1.01 38.05
CA TYR A 827 52.86 -1.13 39.24
C TYR A 827 52.27 -0.31 40.40
N ALA A 828 51.88 0.94 40.14
CA ALA A 828 51.34 1.82 41.18
C ALA A 828 50.00 1.34 41.75
N LYS A 829 49.10 0.81 40.92
CA LYS A 829 47.75 0.40 41.34
C LYS A 829 47.68 -1.00 41.93
N TYR A 830 48.35 -1.97 41.29
CA TYR A 830 48.14 -3.39 41.61
C TYR A 830 49.31 -4.05 42.34
N ILE A 831 50.54 -3.55 42.21
CA ILE A 831 51.73 -4.20 42.78
C ILE A 831 52.14 -3.53 44.10
N ARG A 832 52.22 -2.19 44.09
CA ARG A 832 52.68 -1.39 45.24
C ARG A 832 51.62 -1.31 46.32
N ARG A 833 52.03 -1.46 47.59
CA ARG A 833 51.15 -1.22 48.75
C ARG A 833 50.63 0.22 48.76
N GLY A 834 49.33 0.38 49.00
CA GLY A 834 48.71 1.68 49.26
C GLY A 834 47.48 2.01 48.42
N SER A 835 47.17 1.22 47.39
CA SER A 835 45.96 1.39 46.56
C SER A 835 44.90 0.32 46.87
N PRO A 836 43.59 0.66 46.87
CA PRO A 836 42.51 -0.33 46.97
C PRO A 836 42.60 -1.37 45.85
N GLY A 837 42.60 -2.65 46.20
CA GLY A 837 42.76 -3.76 45.25
C GLY A 837 44.21 -4.07 44.86
N SER A 838 45.20 -3.42 45.48
CA SER A 838 46.60 -3.79 45.37
C SER A 838 46.86 -5.18 45.95
N TRP A 839 47.81 -5.89 45.35
CA TRP A 839 48.27 -7.22 45.75
C TRP A 839 49.34 -7.13 46.84
N GLU A 840 49.82 -5.92 47.16
CA GLU A 840 50.81 -5.63 48.18
C GLU A 840 52.11 -6.44 48.05
N LEU A 841 52.61 -6.60 46.83
CA LEU A 841 53.84 -7.35 46.55
C LEU A 841 55.11 -6.51 46.80
N THR A 842 54.97 -5.18 46.88
CA THR A 842 56.07 -4.28 47.27
C THR A 842 55.64 -3.31 48.37
N SER A 843 56.60 -2.91 49.20
CA SER A 843 56.42 -1.92 50.26
C SER A 843 56.19 -0.51 49.68
N GLY A 844 55.88 0.46 50.54
CA GLY A 844 55.83 1.86 50.15
C GLY A 844 57.17 2.38 49.62
N GLY A 845 58.29 1.78 50.05
CA GLY A 845 59.65 2.04 49.57
C GLY A 845 60.09 1.17 48.39
N HIS A 846 59.16 0.49 47.71
CA HIS A 846 59.38 -0.38 46.55
C HIS A 846 60.02 -1.74 46.84
N GLU A 847 60.57 -2.00 48.02
CA GLU A 847 61.12 -3.31 48.40
C GLU A 847 60.09 -4.45 48.26
N LEU A 848 60.51 -5.63 47.78
CA LEU A 848 59.66 -6.82 47.71
C LEU A 848 59.28 -7.30 49.11
N ILE A 849 58.01 -7.62 49.29
CA ILE A 849 57.47 -8.11 50.56
C ILE A 849 56.50 -9.26 50.33
N GLU A 850 56.36 -10.10 51.35
CA GLU A 850 55.28 -11.08 51.39
C GLU A 850 53.90 -10.37 51.45
N PRO A 851 52.94 -10.76 50.59
CA PRO A 851 51.64 -10.12 50.51
C PRO A 851 50.80 -10.39 51.77
N ARG A 852 49.99 -9.41 52.20
CA ARG A 852 49.12 -9.55 53.39
C ARG A 852 47.66 -9.84 53.07
N GLY A 853 47.22 -9.55 51.85
CA GLY A 853 45.85 -9.77 51.42
C GLY A 853 45.56 -11.27 51.27
N GLU A 854 44.47 -11.75 51.87
CA GLU A 854 44.12 -13.18 51.94
C GLU A 854 44.20 -13.90 50.58
N ARG A 855 43.66 -13.29 49.52
CA ARG A 855 43.64 -13.91 48.17
C ARG A 855 45.03 -14.07 47.58
N THR A 856 45.82 -13.00 47.59
CA THR A 856 47.19 -13.02 47.04
C THR A 856 48.12 -13.87 47.90
N LEU A 857 47.96 -13.83 49.22
CA LEU A 857 48.72 -14.66 50.16
C LEU A 857 48.49 -16.15 49.91
N LYS A 858 47.26 -16.59 49.67
CA LYS A 858 46.99 -18.01 49.32
C LYS A 858 47.71 -18.46 48.06
N ALA A 859 47.78 -17.60 47.04
CA ALA A 859 48.53 -17.88 45.83
C ALA A 859 50.05 -17.87 46.05
N TRP A 860 50.54 -17.02 46.95
CA TRP A 860 51.95 -16.98 47.37
C TRP A 860 52.36 -18.22 48.17
N GLU A 861 51.57 -18.61 49.19
CA GLU A 861 51.76 -19.83 49.99
C GLU A 861 51.78 -21.09 49.12
N HIS A 862 51.00 -21.11 48.02
CA HIS A 862 51.05 -22.20 47.05
C HIS A 862 52.40 -22.29 46.36
N LEU A 863 52.98 -21.16 45.94
CA LEU A 863 54.33 -21.14 45.37
C LEU A 863 55.38 -21.58 46.40
N ASP A 864 55.29 -21.12 47.65
CA ASP A 864 56.17 -21.58 48.73
C ASP A 864 56.08 -23.11 48.95
N GLY A 865 54.88 -23.67 48.86
CA GLY A 865 54.65 -25.11 48.97
C GLY A 865 55.23 -25.91 47.80
N VAL A 866 55.06 -25.43 46.57
CA VAL A 866 55.57 -26.10 45.36
C VAL A 866 57.10 -26.02 45.29
N PHE A 867 57.68 -24.89 45.67
CA PHE A 867 59.12 -24.63 45.63
C PHE A 867 59.76 -24.62 47.03
N ALA A 868 59.34 -25.56 47.88
CA ALA A 868 59.80 -25.64 49.26
C ALA A 868 61.32 -25.84 49.41
N ARG A 869 61.87 -25.36 50.54
CA ARG A 869 63.28 -25.50 50.88
C ARG A 869 63.70 -26.99 50.92
N GLY A 870 64.74 -27.33 50.17
CA GLY A 870 65.29 -28.70 50.09
C GLY A 870 64.92 -29.47 48.83
N VAL A 871 64.07 -28.93 47.95
CA VAL A 871 63.80 -29.55 46.64
C VAL A 871 64.89 -29.20 45.62
N VAL A 872 65.41 -30.18 44.89
CA VAL A 872 66.58 -30.00 44.01
C VAL A 872 66.21 -29.38 42.65
N ARG A 873 65.14 -29.85 42.00
CA ARG A 873 64.63 -29.32 40.71
C ARG A 873 63.11 -29.53 40.60
N VAL A 874 62.36 -28.47 40.34
CA VAL A 874 60.91 -28.48 40.11
C VAL A 874 60.61 -27.74 38.81
N LYS A 875 59.58 -28.17 38.07
CA LYS A 875 59.16 -27.43 36.88
C LYS A 875 58.32 -26.23 37.29
N VAL A 876 58.60 -25.07 36.69
CA VAL A 876 57.82 -23.86 36.94
C VAL A 876 56.34 -24.03 36.59
N SER A 877 56.05 -24.86 35.58
CA SER A 877 54.68 -25.24 35.21
C SER A 877 53.87 -25.78 36.39
N ASP A 878 54.49 -26.48 37.32
CA ASP A 878 53.81 -27.14 38.43
C ASP A 878 53.29 -26.13 39.45
N GLY A 879 53.90 -24.93 39.51
CA GLY A 879 53.42 -23.80 40.32
C GLY A 879 52.51 -22.83 39.55
N ILE A 880 52.70 -22.66 38.24
CA ILE A 880 51.90 -21.71 37.44
C ILE A 880 50.56 -22.29 37.01
N MET A 881 50.48 -23.56 36.59
CA MET A 881 49.24 -24.14 36.06
C MET A 881 48.09 -24.15 37.07
N PRO A 882 48.30 -24.46 38.37
CA PRO A 882 47.23 -24.35 39.35
C PRO A 882 46.70 -22.92 39.49
N LEU A 883 47.55 -21.89 39.41
CA LEU A 883 47.12 -20.49 39.53
C LEU A 883 46.18 -20.05 38.40
N LEU A 884 46.30 -20.65 37.21
CA LEU A 884 45.44 -20.34 36.07
C LEU A 884 44.02 -20.93 36.21
N ASN A 885 43.83 -21.90 37.10
CA ASN A 885 42.61 -22.67 37.28
C ASN A 885 41.97 -22.40 38.67
N PRO A 886 40.71 -22.81 38.92
CA PRO A 886 40.13 -22.77 40.26
C PRO A 886 40.99 -23.58 41.28
N PRO A 887 41.06 -23.16 42.57
CA PRO A 887 40.29 -22.09 43.20
C PRO A 887 40.86 -20.67 42.99
N TYR A 888 41.90 -20.52 42.18
CA TYR A 888 42.56 -19.24 41.89
C TYR A 888 41.83 -18.48 40.79
N GLY A 889 42.38 -18.43 39.58
CA GLY A 889 41.83 -17.61 38.49
C GLY A 889 42.75 -16.47 38.08
N TYR A 890 44.05 -16.71 38.06
CA TYR A 890 44.98 -15.80 37.37
C TYR A 890 44.85 -16.02 35.86
N ASP A 891 45.03 -14.95 35.10
CA ASP A 891 45.39 -15.05 33.70
C ASP A 891 46.91 -15.11 33.56
N TRP A 892 47.39 -15.26 32.34
CA TRP A 892 48.81 -15.41 32.07
C TRP A 892 49.66 -14.21 32.58
N ASN A 893 49.18 -12.98 32.37
CA ASN A 893 49.91 -11.78 32.77
C ASN A 893 49.94 -11.65 34.29
N THR A 894 48.82 -11.94 34.94
CA THR A 894 48.70 -11.83 36.39
C THR A 894 49.48 -12.91 37.11
N ALA A 895 49.49 -14.15 36.60
CA ALA A 895 50.30 -15.24 37.14
C ALA A 895 51.81 -14.95 37.02
N LEU A 896 52.24 -14.38 35.89
CA LEU A 896 53.64 -13.96 35.68
C LEU A 896 54.08 -12.91 36.70
N LEU A 897 53.26 -11.89 36.97
CA LEU A 897 53.61 -10.83 37.92
C LEU A 897 53.75 -11.38 39.35
N LEU A 898 52.83 -12.25 39.77
CA LEU A 898 52.90 -12.89 41.08
C LEU A 898 54.16 -13.76 41.19
N PHE A 899 54.43 -14.60 40.20
CA PHE A 899 55.61 -15.45 40.19
C PHE A 899 56.92 -14.64 40.14
N ALA A 900 56.97 -13.56 39.38
CA ALA A 900 58.15 -12.69 39.29
C ALA A 900 58.46 -12.02 40.64
N ALA A 901 57.43 -11.55 41.36
CA ALA A 901 57.61 -11.01 42.71
C ALA A 901 58.05 -12.08 43.71
N TRP A 902 57.41 -13.25 43.69
CA TRP A 902 57.76 -14.38 44.55
C TRP A 902 59.20 -14.87 44.31
N PHE A 903 59.59 -14.99 43.04
CA PHE A 903 60.95 -15.38 42.67
C PHE A 903 61.97 -14.32 43.09
N GLY A 904 61.69 -13.05 42.82
CA GLY A 904 62.54 -11.93 43.20
C GLY A 904 62.80 -11.88 44.71
N TYR A 905 61.76 -12.13 45.51
CA TYR A 905 61.84 -12.17 46.97
C TYR A 905 62.72 -13.33 47.47
N ASN A 906 62.59 -14.51 46.85
CA ASN A 906 63.35 -15.72 47.22
C ASN A 906 64.67 -15.88 46.47
N ARG A 907 65.10 -14.89 45.68
CA ARG A 907 66.17 -15.02 44.68
C ARG A 907 67.52 -15.48 45.24
N SER A 908 67.81 -15.20 46.51
CA SER A 908 69.04 -15.68 47.17
C SER A 908 69.05 -17.19 47.42
N GLU A 909 67.89 -17.84 47.42
CA GLU A 909 67.70 -19.25 47.75
C GLU A 909 67.38 -20.13 46.54
N ILE A 910 66.98 -19.55 45.40
CA ILE A 910 66.53 -20.29 44.21
C ILE A 910 67.20 -19.80 42.92
N THR A 911 67.37 -20.70 41.95
CA THR A 911 67.90 -20.39 40.61
C THR A 911 66.97 -20.94 39.54
N LEU A 912 66.76 -20.17 38.46
CA LEU A 912 65.92 -20.56 37.34
C LEU A 912 66.76 -20.99 36.14
N GLU A 913 66.56 -22.22 35.66
CA GLU A 913 67.30 -22.82 34.54
C GLU A 913 66.38 -23.22 33.37
N ARG A 914 66.85 -23.03 32.14
CA ARG A 914 66.26 -23.61 30.91
C ARG A 914 67.27 -24.52 30.24
N LYS A 915 66.92 -25.80 30.05
CA LYS A 915 67.82 -26.82 29.48
C LYS A 915 69.21 -26.86 30.17
N GLY A 916 69.26 -26.59 31.47
CA GLY A 916 70.49 -26.59 32.28
C GLY A 916 71.32 -25.31 32.22
N LEU A 917 70.83 -24.23 31.60
CA LEU A 917 71.47 -22.91 31.60
C LEU A 917 70.63 -21.91 32.40
N PRO A 918 71.25 -21.03 33.23
CA PRO A 918 70.53 -20.02 33.98
C PRO A 918 69.85 -19.02 33.03
N ILE A 919 68.60 -18.67 33.33
CA ILE A 919 67.82 -17.69 32.55
C ILE A 919 68.26 -16.27 32.93
N ARG A 920 68.49 -15.40 31.94
CA ARG A 920 68.83 -13.99 32.17
C ARG A 920 67.58 -13.17 32.44
N ILE A 921 67.72 -12.08 33.20
CA ILE A 921 66.61 -11.18 33.56
C ILE A 921 65.91 -10.64 32.30
N GLU A 922 66.68 -10.31 31.26
CA GLU A 922 66.21 -9.79 29.97
C GLU A 922 65.30 -10.78 29.20
N ASP A 923 65.41 -12.08 29.47
CA ASP A 923 64.63 -13.12 28.77
C ASP A 923 63.21 -13.29 29.35
N ILE A 924 62.91 -12.68 30.50
CA ILE A 924 61.66 -12.84 31.25
C ILE A 924 60.48 -12.16 30.56
N GLY A 925 60.72 -11.14 29.74
CA GLY A 925 59.67 -10.56 28.88
C GLY A 925 59.02 -11.59 27.94
N ARG A 926 59.69 -12.74 27.70
CA ARG A 926 59.19 -13.86 26.90
C ARG A 926 58.77 -15.07 27.74
N PHE A 927 58.49 -14.89 29.04
CA PHE A 927 58.17 -15.99 29.96
C PHE A 927 57.07 -16.95 29.46
N ARG A 928 56.12 -16.46 28.66
CA ARG A 928 55.09 -17.30 28.01
C ARG A 928 55.62 -18.34 27.04
N GLU A 929 56.72 -18.03 26.39
CA GLU A 929 57.43 -18.92 25.46
C GLU A 929 58.50 -19.76 26.18
N LEU A 930 58.73 -19.48 27.47
CA LEU A 930 59.71 -20.16 28.33
C LEU A 930 59.10 -21.30 29.15
N LEU A 931 57.81 -21.21 29.52
CA LEU A 931 57.00 -22.34 29.99
C LEU A 931 56.64 -23.26 28.83
#